data_AF-A0A964IL69-F1
#
_entry.id   AF-A0A964IL69-F1
#
_cell.length_a   1.000
_cell.length_b   1.000
_cell.length_c   1.000
_cell.angle_alpha   90.00
_cell.angle_beta   90.00
_cell.angle_gamma   90.00
#
_symmetry.space_group_name_H-M   'P 1'
#
loop_
_entity.id
_entity.type
_entity.pdbx_description
1 polymer ?
#
loop_
_entity_poly.entity_id
_entity_poly.type
_entity_poly.pdbx_seq_one_letter_code
_entity_poly.pdbx_strand_id
1 'polypeptide(L)'
;MADVATRPRRRRGRTCVRPILAEKDLTWAKARRRGTNASTARCILRNGRHRRGAVDRSGRRRERAQGETVSAYRRLLPSGLVIASARPEHADALEQLQRVVFPTLDDAQRFKAAHYRKHLELFAAGQLVGLDGDRVVAATATIRLHFDFDDRTHTFADVIQGGWLTSHEPDGDWLYGADIGVHPDYRGRGLAQALYAARQELVWALGLKGQVTAGMMSGFGAVKHRISAESYYEGLVSSRINDPTLSMQQKVGFEFRALLKDYLSDPICDNYSVLIVLDAARDVQGAVRPVAAADQVKESEMSSIQLKTEVPGPRSKALLARRGSAVPTGLGKATDVVVDRAEGALVHDVDGNTFIDFVGGIGALAVGHCPPPVVQAIQAEAQKLIHMGSLVATYESYVRLCELLNEVTPGTFAKKTLLSNSGAEAVENAVKAARAYTKRPGVICFEGAYHGRTLLAVSLTSKYGLFKKGMGPFAGEIVRLPMPNSYRAPEGMTAEHCVTWAIHQLEHAFTAQVDPSEVAAIIIETVQGEGGFVPVPPRFMRRIRELCDQHGIVMIADEVQCGFARTGKLFALEHYGIAADIIVTAKSLGAGMPVSAITGRADIMDATHVGGMGGTYGGNPLTCVAAIAAIEMMRQPAFLARAERIGVMLRETLDGWKSRHPLIGDVRGLGSMMLIELVKDRATKQPAPDETLAIIKAACQKGVIAMRAGLFTNCIRFLPPLVITDDQLHEGLGVIEQALAEVEARVLTPAAAGRS
;
A
#
# COMPACT_ATOMS: atom_id res chain seq x y z
N MET A 1 45.93 -9.66 50.17
CA MET A 1 46.07 -8.96 51.45
C MET A 1 44.97 -7.91 51.53
N ALA A 2 44.05 -8.08 52.50
CA ALA A 2 43.05 -7.16 53.09
C ALA A 2 42.13 -6.31 52.17
N ASP A 3 40.84 -6.09 52.40
CA ASP A 3 39.83 -6.52 53.40
C ASP A 3 38.43 -6.05 52.86
N VAL A 4 37.40 -6.91 52.81
CA VAL A 4 36.18 -6.96 53.69
C VAL A 4 35.21 -5.76 53.55
N ALA A 5 34.07 -5.92 52.84
CA ALA A 5 32.68 -6.22 53.31
C ALA A 5 31.93 -5.04 54.00
N THR A 6 30.69 -4.64 53.69
CA THR A 6 29.41 -5.31 53.98
C THR A 6 28.19 -4.42 53.57
N ARG A 7 27.05 -5.05 53.23
CA ARG A 7 25.66 -4.52 53.08
C ARG A 7 24.93 -4.56 54.47
N PRO A 8 23.57 -4.40 54.61
CA PRO A 8 22.53 -3.46 54.12
C PRO A 8 21.55 -2.98 55.25
N ARG A 9 20.52 -2.14 54.97
CA ARG A 9 19.24 -2.17 55.72
C ARG A 9 18.00 -1.83 54.88
N ARG A 10 16.98 -2.71 55.00
CA ARG A 10 15.58 -2.58 54.56
C ARG A 10 14.74 -1.83 55.62
N ARG A 11 13.65 -1.17 55.22
CA ARG A 11 12.37 -1.18 55.97
C ARG A 11 11.15 -1.16 55.04
N ARG A 12 10.16 -1.98 55.41
CA ARG A 12 8.85 -2.21 54.79
C ARG A 12 7.84 -1.20 55.33
N GLY A 13 6.79 -0.90 54.55
CA GLY A 13 5.52 -0.39 55.02
C GLY A 13 4.40 -0.81 54.05
N ARG A 14 3.53 -1.72 54.49
CA ARG A 14 2.28 -2.13 53.82
C ARG A 14 1.14 -1.29 54.38
N THR A 15 0.16 -0.96 53.55
CA THR A 15 -1.25 -0.83 53.95
C THR A 15 -2.14 -1.18 52.76
N CYS A 16 -3.31 -1.70 53.09
CA CYS A 16 -4.25 -2.44 52.26
C CYS A 16 -5.65 -1.84 52.46
N VAL A 17 -6.60 -2.23 51.59
CA VAL A 17 -8.07 -2.30 51.78
C VAL A 17 -8.97 -1.34 50.95
N ARG A 18 -9.49 -1.95 49.86
CA ARG A 18 -10.86 -2.09 49.30
C ARG A 18 -11.65 -0.96 48.58
N PRO A 19 -12.45 -1.35 47.54
CA PRO A 19 -13.34 -0.50 46.75
C PRO A 19 -14.81 -0.55 47.19
N ILE A 20 -15.63 0.41 46.72
CA ILE A 20 -17.09 0.44 46.89
C ILE A 20 -17.77 0.32 45.51
N LEU A 21 -18.65 -0.67 45.40
CA LEU A 21 -19.69 -0.85 44.39
C LEU A 21 -20.97 -0.13 44.84
N ALA A 22 -21.78 0.40 43.90
CA ALA A 22 -23.24 0.28 43.94
C ALA A 22 -23.90 0.72 42.63
N GLU A 23 -24.75 -0.17 42.09
CA GLU A 23 -25.71 -0.03 41.01
C GLU A 23 -26.90 0.89 41.39
N LYS A 24 -27.67 1.35 40.38
CA LYS A 24 -29.14 1.16 40.34
C LYS A 24 -29.80 1.56 39.00
N ASP A 25 -30.68 0.65 38.57
CA ASP A 25 -31.65 0.70 37.49
C ASP A 25 -32.69 1.84 37.56
N LEU A 26 -33.34 2.16 36.43
CA LEU A 26 -34.80 1.99 36.25
C LEU A 26 -35.30 2.35 34.83
N THR A 27 -36.06 1.41 34.28
CA THR A 27 -36.89 1.41 33.06
C THR A 27 -38.18 2.21 33.23
N TRP A 28 -38.89 2.57 32.14
CA TRP A 28 -40.37 2.55 32.01
C TRP A 28 -40.85 2.69 30.56
N ALA A 29 -41.97 2.03 30.23
CA ALA A 29 -42.48 1.78 28.88
C ALA A 29 -43.91 2.30 28.63
N LYS A 30 -44.21 2.56 27.34
CA LYS A 30 -45.45 2.38 26.54
C LYS A 30 -46.79 3.07 26.94
N ALA A 31 -47.45 3.66 25.92
CA ALA A 31 -48.89 3.50 25.65
C ALA A 31 -49.28 3.79 24.18
N ARG A 32 -50.25 3.02 23.65
CA ARG A 32 -50.87 3.03 22.29
C ARG A 32 -52.25 3.71 22.31
N ARG A 33 -52.77 4.14 21.14
CA ARG A 33 -54.18 3.93 20.66
C ARG A 33 -54.37 4.26 19.17
N ARG A 34 -55.46 3.71 18.58
CA ARG A 34 -55.77 3.41 17.16
C ARG A 34 -56.86 4.33 16.56
N GLY A 35 -56.98 4.40 15.21
CA GLY A 35 -58.24 4.62 14.49
C GLY A 35 -58.17 5.19 13.05
N THR A 36 -58.26 4.31 12.01
CA THR A 36 -58.93 4.35 10.66
C THR A 36 -59.20 5.69 9.93
N ASN A 37 -59.10 5.90 8.60
CA ASN A 37 -59.38 5.05 7.41
C ASN A 37 -58.85 5.69 6.07
N ALA A 38 -58.50 4.83 5.10
CA ALA A 38 -58.52 4.93 3.61
C ALA A 38 -57.61 5.87 2.76
N SER A 39 -56.89 5.18 1.85
CA SER A 39 -56.30 5.57 0.55
C SER A 39 -54.85 6.11 0.50
N THR A 40 -54.16 5.69 -0.57
CA THR A 40 -52.84 6.08 -1.12
C THR A 40 -51.57 5.36 -0.65
N ALA A 41 -50.87 4.80 -1.65
CA ALA A 41 -49.46 4.35 -1.73
C ALA A 41 -48.86 3.62 -0.51
N ARG A 42 -48.52 2.32 -0.68
CA ARG A 42 -47.61 1.64 0.26
C ARG A 42 -46.24 2.32 0.17
N CYS A 43 -45.93 3.04 1.23
CA CYS A 43 -44.79 3.92 1.41
C CYS A 43 -43.54 3.06 1.64
N ILE A 44 -42.84 2.69 0.55
CA ILE A 44 -41.48 2.11 0.56
C ILE A 44 -40.45 3.19 0.96
N LEU A 45 -40.83 4.48 0.89
CA LEU A 45 -39.92 5.63 0.90
C LEU A 45 -40.30 6.61 2.04
N ARG A 46 -39.40 6.84 3.01
CA ARG A 46 -39.64 7.79 4.11
C ARG A 46 -39.62 9.24 3.60
N ASN A 47 -40.73 9.98 3.82
CA ASN A 47 -40.80 11.43 3.65
C ASN A 47 -39.74 12.17 4.51
N GLY A 48 -38.69 12.68 3.88
CA GLY A 48 -37.76 13.65 4.46
C GLY A 48 -38.44 15.01 4.69
N ARG A 49 -38.59 15.40 5.96
CA ARG A 49 -39.08 16.73 6.34
C ARG A 49 -38.13 17.82 5.84
N HIS A 50 -38.65 18.77 5.07
CA HIS A 50 -38.00 20.01 4.67
C HIS A 50 -37.28 20.72 5.83
N ARG A 51 -35.95 20.81 5.77
CA ARG A 51 -35.21 21.90 6.42
C ARG A 51 -35.43 23.16 5.58
N ARG A 52 -36.09 24.16 6.15
CA ARG A 52 -36.23 25.50 5.56
C ARG A 52 -34.84 26.10 5.36
N GLY A 53 -34.43 26.27 4.10
CA GLY A 53 -33.27 27.08 3.74
C GLY A 53 -33.55 28.56 3.99
N ALA A 54 -32.56 29.26 4.54
CA ALA A 54 -32.56 30.70 4.62
C ALA A 54 -32.54 31.30 3.20
N VAL A 55 -33.41 32.28 2.97
CA VAL A 55 -33.52 33.02 1.70
C VAL A 55 -32.51 34.16 1.71
N ASP A 56 -31.56 34.14 0.78
CA ASP A 56 -30.78 35.32 0.40
C ASP A 56 -31.55 36.15 -0.65
N ARG A 57 -31.45 37.48 -0.53
CA ARG A 57 -32.15 38.49 -1.31
C ARG A 57 -31.55 38.60 -2.73
N SER A 58 -31.92 37.69 -3.64
CA SER A 58 -31.72 37.93 -5.08
C SER A 58 -32.68 37.19 -6.04
N GLY A 59 -33.68 36.46 -5.55
CA GLY A 59 -34.87 36.13 -6.35
C GLY A 59 -34.66 35.35 -7.66
N ARG A 60 -33.64 34.48 -7.78
CA ARG A 60 -33.51 33.54 -8.92
C ARG A 60 -33.61 32.08 -8.46
N ARG A 61 -34.67 31.39 -8.89
CA ARG A 61 -34.78 29.92 -8.84
C ARG A 61 -33.70 29.33 -9.76
N ARG A 62 -32.73 28.61 -9.20
CA ARG A 62 -31.87 27.69 -9.97
C ARG A 62 -32.57 26.33 -10.01
N GLU A 63 -33.13 25.97 -11.16
CA GLU A 63 -33.35 24.55 -11.49
C GLU A 63 -31.96 23.89 -11.60
N ARG A 64 -31.67 22.95 -10.69
CA ARG A 64 -30.52 22.05 -10.79
C ARG A 64 -31.05 20.68 -11.18
N ALA A 65 -31.05 20.37 -12.46
CA ALA A 65 -30.91 18.99 -12.93
C ALA A 65 -29.40 18.71 -12.97
N GLN A 66 -28.84 18.21 -11.87
CA GLN A 66 -27.47 17.69 -11.85
C GLN A 66 -27.55 16.19 -12.18
N GLY A 67 -27.17 15.80 -13.40
CA GLY A 67 -26.91 14.41 -13.70
C GLY A 67 -25.71 13.91 -12.88
N GLU A 68 -25.88 12.76 -12.21
CA GLU A 68 -24.80 12.10 -11.46
C GLU A 68 -23.78 11.51 -12.45
N THR A 69 -22.67 12.20 -12.68
CA THR A 69 -21.56 11.69 -13.50
C THR A 69 -20.62 10.84 -12.65
N VAL A 70 -20.87 9.54 -12.60
CA VAL A 70 -19.83 8.54 -12.28
C VAL A 70 -19.04 8.27 -13.56
N SER A 71 -17.72 8.12 -13.47
CA SER A 71 -16.87 7.82 -14.63
C SER A 71 -17.30 6.51 -15.32
N ALA A 72 -17.11 6.42 -16.63
CA ALA A 72 -17.46 5.23 -17.40
C ALA A 72 -16.65 4.02 -16.89
N TYR A 73 -17.36 2.99 -16.43
CA TYR A 73 -16.77 1.75 -15.94
C TYR A 73 -16.26 0.91 -17.12
N ARG A 74 -15.05 0.35 -17.03
CA ARG A 74 -14.54 -0.64 -17.98
C ARG A 74 -13.49 -1.56 -17.35
N ARG A 75 -13.64 -2.88 -17.53
CA ARG A 75 -12.74 -3.92 -17.02
C ARG A 75 -12.58 -5.04 -18.05
N LEU A 76 -11.34 -5.36 -18.41
CA LEU A 76 -11.01 -6.56 -19.18
C LEU A 76 -10.84 -7.75 -18.24
N LEU A 77 -11.53 -8.85 -18.53
CA LEU A 77 -11.41 -10.12 -17.80
C LEU A 77 -10.32 -11.00 -18.43
N PRO A 78 -9.70 -11.92 -17.66
CA PRO A 78 -8.69 -12.84 -18.18
C PRO A 78 -9.18 -13.70 -19.37
N SER A 79 -10.49 -13.91 -19.48
CA SER A 79 -11.12 -14.63 -20.59
C SER A 79 -11.22 -13.83 -21.89
N GLY A 80 -10.75 -12.58 -21.92
CA GLY A 80 -10.89 -11.66 -23.05
C GLY A 80 -12.23 -10.90 -23.11
N LEU A 81 -13.16 -11.20 -22.19
CA LEU A 81 -14.46 -10.55 -22.09
C LEU A 81 -14.33 -9.20 -21.34
N VAL A 82 -15.23 -8.25 -21.59
CA VAL A 82 -15.18 -6.91 -20.98
C VAL A 82 -16.43 -6.64 -20.15
N ILE A 83 -16.30 -6.13 -18.92
CA ILE A 83 -17.42 -5.48 -18.21
C ILE A 83 -17.32 -3.98 -18.44
N ALA A 84 -18.39 -3.32 -18.83
CA ALA A 84 -18.41 -1.88 -19.08
C ALA A 84 -19.72 -1.21 -18.68
N SER A 85 -19.73 0.11 -18.50
CA SER A 85 -20.95 0.91 -18.45
C SER A 85 -21.75 0.73 -19.76
N ALA A 86 -23.06 0.57 -19.63
CA ALA A 86 -23.93 0.49 -20.80
C ALA A 86 -24.06 1.86 -21.47
N ARG A 87 -24.29 1.83 -22.79
CA ARG A 87 -24.55 3.02 -23.61
C ARG A 87 -25.94 2.91 -24.24
N PRO A 88 -26.57 4.02 -24.66
CA PRO A 88 -27.91 3.99 -25.26
C PRO A 88 -28.05 3.03 -26.44
N GLU A 89 -26.99 2.84 -27.23
CA GLU A 89 -26.95 1.88 -28.34
C GLU A 89 -27.04 0.40 -27.90
N HIS A 90 -26.76 0.09 -26.64
CA HIS A 90 -26.88 -1.28 -26.12
C HIS A 90 -28.33 -1.67 -25.77
N ALA A 91 -29.28 -0.73 -25.76
CA ALA A 91 -30.63 -0.94 -25.23
C ALA A 91 -31.41 -2.08 -25.92
N ASP A 92 -31.33 -2.18 -27.24
CA ASP A 92 -32.04 -3.24 -27.98
C ASP A 92 -31.40 -4.62 -27.73
N ALA A 93 -30.07 -4.68 -27.62
CA ALA A 93 -29.36 -5.91 -27.26
C ALA A 93 -29.64 -6.35 -25.83
N LEU A 94 -29.81 -5.40 -24.90
CA LEU A 94 -30.21 -5.66 -23.51
C LEU A 94 -31.61 -6.27 -23.43
N GLU A 95 -32.59 -5.75 -24.17
CA GLU A 95 -33.94 -6.34 -24.22
C GLU A 95 -33.89 -7.79 -24.74
N GLN A 96 -33.12 -8.06 -25.80
CA GLN A 96 -32.98 -9.41 -26.34
C GLN A 96 -32.30 -10.35 -25.34
N LEU A 97 -31.23 -9.88 -24.68
CA LEU A 97 -30.58 -10.64 -23.63
C LEU A 97 -31.57 -10.99 -22.51
N GLN A 98 -32.44 -10.06 -22.11
CA GLN A 98 -33.37 -10.27 -21.01
C GLN A 98 -34.40 -11.37 -21.31
N ARG A 99 -34.88 -11.48 -22.56
CA ARG A 99 -35.76 -12.58 -23.01
C ARG A 99 -35.08 -13.94 -22.92
N VAL A 100 -33.77 -13.98 -23.18
CA VAL A 100 -32.98 -15.22 -23.13
C VAL A 100 -32.65 -15.62 -21.69
N VAL A 101 -32.31 -14.66 -20.83
CA VAL A 101 -31.89 -14.95 -19.46
C VAL A 101 -33.05 -15.20 -18.50
N PHE A 102 -34.23 -14.63 -18.77
CA PHE A 102 -35.47 -14.80 -17.98
C PHE A 102 -36.67 -15.22 -18.86
N PRO A 103 -36.63 -16.43 -19.46
CA PRO A 103 -37.62 -16.87 -20.44
C PRO A 103 -39.03 -17.12 -19.87
N THR A 104 -39.14 -17.31 -18.56
CA THR A 104 -40.39 -17.61 -17.83
C THR A 104 -40.95 -16.42 -17.06
N LEU A 105 -40.20 -15.32 -16.95
CA LEU A 105 -40.64 -14.10 -16.28
C LEU A 105 -41.79 -13.45 -17.06
N ASP A 106 -42.81 -13.00 -16.34
CA ASP A 106 -43.95 -12.29 -16.92
C ASP A 106 -43.50 -11.11 -17.79
N ASP A 107 -44.13 -10.92 -18.95
CA ASP A 107 -43.69 -9.91 -19.92
C ASP A 107 -43.82 -8.48 -19.38
N ALA A 108 -44.76 -8.22 -18.45
CA ALA A 108 -44.92 -6.93 -17.78
C ALA A 108 -43.78 -6.63 -16.78
N GLN A 109 -43.02 -7.65 -16.37
CA GLN A 109 -41.87 -7.52 -15.47
C GLN A 109 -40.52 -7.52 -16.21
N ARG A 110 -40.51 -7.68 -17.54
CA ARG A 110 -39.29 -7.60 -18.36
C ARG A 110 -38.97 -6.16 -18.75
N PHE A 111 -37.69 -5.80 -18.77
CA PHE A 111 -37.29 -4.50 -19.32
C PHE A 111 -37.28 -4.54 -20.85
N LYS A 112 -37.77 -3.45 -21.44
CA LYS A 112 -37.75 -3.21 -22.88
C LYS A 112 -36.65 -2.20 -23.19
N ALA A 113 -36.27 -2.06 -24.45
CA ALA A 113 -35.22 -1.12 -24.84
C ALA A 113 -35.51 0.32 -24.38
N ALA A 114 -36.78 0.75 -24.38
CA ALA A 114 -37.20 2.04 -23.85
C ALA A 114 -36.91 2.19 -22.34
N HIS A 115 -37.08 1.12 -21.57
CA HIS A 115 -36.79 1.12 -20.13
C HIS A 115 -35.30 1.28 -19.86
N TYR A 116 -34.44 0.56 -20.59
CA TYR A 116 -32.98 0.70 -20.46
C TYR A 116 -32.49 2.10 -20.87
N ARG A 117 -33.01 2.67 -21.96
CA ARG A 117 -32.70 4.07 -22.33
C ARG A 117 -33.11 5.03 -21.23
N LYS A 118 -34.31 4.85 -20.66
CA LYS A 118 -34.76 5.70 -19.56
C LYS A 118 -33.92 5.53 -18.30
N HIS A 119 -33.53 4.31 -17.97
CA HIS A 119 -32.66 4.04 -16.83
C HIS A 119 -31.28 4.68 -17.01
N LEU A 120 -30.72 4.64 -18.23
CA LEU A 120 -29.46 5.33 -18.54
C LEU A 120 -29.57 6.86 -18.39
N GLU A 121 -30.74 7.45 -18.68
CA GLU A 121 -30.98 8.87 -18.41
C GLU A 121 -31.05 9.17 -16.90
N LEU A 122 -31.65 8.27 -16.11
CA LEU A 122 -31.86 8.45 -14.68
C LEU A 122 -30.60 8.17 -13.85
N PHE A 123 -29.90 7.09 -14.16
CA PHE A 123 -28.75 6.59 -13.40
C PHE A 123 -27.84 5.73 -14.29
N ALA A 124 -27.11 6.38 -15.20
CA ALA A 124 -26.20 5.72 -16.15
C ALA A 124 -25.21 4.75 -15.49
N ALA A 125 -24.68 5.12 -14.32
CA ALA A 125 -23.74 4.29 -13.57
C ALA A 125 -24.35 2.97 -13.09
N GLY A 126 -25.68 2.94 -12.91
CA GLY A 126 -26.42 1.78 -12.44
C GLY A 126 -26.59 0.67 -13.45
N GLN A 127 -26.27 0.91 -14.73
CA GLN A 127 -26.40 -0.08 -15.80
C GLN A 127 -25.03 -0.52 -16.33
N LEU A 128 -24.70 -1.81 -16.14
CA LEU A 128 -23.48 -2.41 -16.67
C LEU A 128 -23.78 -3.53 -17.67
N VAL A 129 -22.86 -3.75 -18.59
CA VAL A 129 -22.88 -4.80 -19.61
C VAL A 129 -21.60 -5.63 -19.57
N GLY A 130 -21.73 -6.93 -19.87
CA GLY A 130 -20.62 -7.79 -20.26
C GLY A 130 -20.59 -7.93 -21.78
N LEU A 131 -19.42 -7.76 -22.36
CA LEU A 131 -19.18 -7.69 -23.80
C LEU A 131 -18.20 -8.78 -24.25
N ASP A 132 -18.51 -9.38 -25.40
CA ASP A 132 -17.60 -10.20 -26.21
C ASP A 132 -17.42 -9.49 -27.56
N GLY A 133 -16.30 -8.77 -27.71
CA GLY A 133 -16.17 -7.72 -28.73
C GLY A 133 -17.23 -6.64 -28.52
N ASP A 134 -18.09 -6.43 -29.51
CA ASP A 134 -19.22 -5.47 -29.45
C ASP A 134 -20.55 -6.12 -29.02
N ARG A 135 -20.58 -7.45 -28.82
CA ARG A 135 -21.82 -8.17 -28.48
C ARG A 135 -22.08 -8.12 -26.98
N VAL A 136 -23.28 -7.68 -26.60
CA VAL A 136 -23.77 -7.76 -25.20
C VAL A 136 -24.13 -9.21 -24.86
N VAL A 137 -23.43 -9.78 -23.88
CA VAL A 137 -23.56 -11.18 -23.45
C VAL A 137 -23.90 -11.34 -21.97
N ALA A 138 -23.82 -10.25 -21.20
CA ALA A 138 -24.30 -10.18 -19.83
C ALA A 138 -24.73 -8.76 -19.48
N ALA A 139 -25.56 -8.58 -18.45
CA ALA A 139 -26.01 -7.27 -18.02
C ALA A 139 -26.47 -7.26 -16.56
N THR A 140 -26.51 -6.06 -15.98
CA THR A 140 -27.00 -5.82 -14.63
C THR A 140 -27.55 -4.40 -14.51
N ALA A 141 -28.77 -4.25 -14.01
CA ALA A 141 -29.44 -2.97 -13.74
C ALA A 141 -29.57 -2.75 -12.23
N THR A 142 -29.26 -1.54 -11.76
CA THR A 142 -29.32 -1.19 -10.33
C THR A 142 -29.91 0.19 -10.14
N ILE A 143 -30.59 0.39 -9.02
CA ILE A 143 -31.12 1.70 -8.62
C ILE A 143 -30.70 2.00 -7.18
N ARG A 144 -30.80 3.26 -6.77
CA ARG A 144 -30.58 3.65 -5.39
C ARG A 144 -31.91 3.80 -4.68
N LEU A 145 -31.98 3.36 -3.43
CA LEU A 145 -33.19 3.42 -2.61
C LEU A 145 -32.82 3.66 -1.15
N HIS A 146 -33.72 4.33 -0.44
CA HIS A 146 -33.84 4.19 1.01
C HIS A 146 -34.57 2.87 1.33
N PHE A 147 -33.80 1.82 1.58
CA PHE A 147 -34.35 0.48 1.72
C PHE A 147 -34.73 0.13 3.17
N ASP A 148 -35.98 -0.27 3.39
CA ASP A 148 -36.48 -0.77 4.69
C ASP A 148 -36.41 -2.31 4.73
N PHE A 149 -35.48 -2.85 5.52
CA PHE A 149 -35.31 -4.30 5.68
C PHE A 149 -36.47 -4.99 6.42
N ASP A 150 -37.34 -4.23 7.09
CA ASP A 150 -38.52 -4.78 7.76
C ASP A 150 -39.70 -4.99 6.79
N ASP A 151 -39.69 -4.33 5.61
CA ASP A 151 -40.72 -4.54 4.58
C ASP A 151 -40.43 -5.78 3.73
N ARG A 152 -41.13 -6.86 4.05
CA ARG A 152 -41.08 -8.14 3.34
C ARG A 152 -42.21 -8.32 2.32
N THR A 153 -42.99 -7.28 2.07
CA THR A 153 -44.20 -7.34 1.24
C THR A 153 -44.07 -6.63 -0.09
N HIS A 154 -42.96 -5.93 -0.33
CA HIS A 154 -42.66 -5.32 -1.61
C HIS A 154 -42.50 -6.38 -2.69
N THR A 155 -43.04 -6.09 -3.88
CA THR A 155 -42.88 -6.93 -5.07
C THR A 155 -41.82 -6.35 -6.00
N PHE A 156 -41.34 -7.16 -6.94
CA PHE A 156 -40.45 -6.70 -8.00
C PHE A 156 -41.10 -5.59 -8.82
N ALA A 157 -42.40 -5.69 -9.10
CA ALA A 157 -43.17 -4.67 -9.81
C ALA A 157 -43.17 -3.32 -9.06
N ASP A 158 -43.26 -3.34 -7.73
CA ASP A 158 -43.16 -2.13 -6.89
C ASP A 158 -41.77 -1.50 -6.99
N VAL A 159 -40.72 -2.33 -7.01
CA VAL A 159 -39.33 -1.87 -7.12
C VAL A 159 -39.04 -1.30 -8.50
N ILE A 160 -39.53 -1.91 -9.59
CA ILE A 160 -39.16 -1.47 -10.95
C ILE A 160 -40.11 -0.42 -11.54
N GLN A 161 -41.26 -0.15 -10.90
CA GLN A 161 -42.29 0.80 -11.36
C GLN A 161 -42.68 0.57 -12.83
N GLY A 162 -43.12 -0.65 -13.16
CA GLY A 162 -43.49 -1.03 -14.54
C GLY A 162 -42.30 -1.13 -15.51
N GLY A 163 -41.10 -1.36 -14.97
CA GLY A 163 -39.86 -1.53 -15.72
C GLY A 163 -39.08 -0.23 -15.94
N TRP A 164 -39.66 0.93 -15.64
CA TRP A 164 -39.05 2.23 -15.89
C TRP A 164 -37.94 2.60 -14.90
N LEU A 165 -37.79 1.85 -13.81
CA LEU A 165 -36.77 2.06 -12.78
C LEU A 165 -36.81 3.48 -12.19
N THR A 166 -37.99 4.11 -12.20
CA THR A 166 -38.26 5.47 -11.72
C THR A 166 -38.38 5.58 -10.21
N SER A 167 -38.37 4.44 -9.51
CA SER A 167 -38.15 4.35 -8.06
C SER A 167 -36.73 4.75 -7.66
N HIS A 168 -35.79 4.93 -8.60
CA HIS A 168 -34.45 5.42 -8.31
C HIS A 168 -34.47 6.74 -7.53
N GLU A 169 -33.88 6.71 -6.34
CA GLU A 169 -33.71 7.87 -5.46
C GLU A 169 -32.23 8.28 -5.44
N PRO A 170 -31.85 9.44 -6.04
CA PRO A 170 -30.46 9.91 -6.07
C PRO A 170 -29.83 10.17 -4.69
N ASP A 171 -30.61 10.24 -3.61
CA ASP A 171 -30.12 10.35 -2.23
C ASP A 171 -30.24 9.03 -1.44
N GLY A 172 -30.72 7.96 -2.08
CA GLY A 172 -30.82 6.62 -1.49
C GLY A 172 -29.47 6.09 -0.99
N ASP A 173 -29.50 5.39 0.14
CA ASP A 173 -28.32 4.93 0.89
C ASP A 173 -27.96 3.45 0.65
N TRP A 174 -28.74 2.75 -0.18
CA TRP A 174 -28.50 1.38 -0.62
C TRP A 174 -28.55 1.26 -2.15
N LEU A 175 -27.72 0.37 -2.71
CA LEU A 175 -27.79 -0.01 -4.12
C LEU A 175 -28.69 -1.25 -4.28
N TYR A 176 -29.87 -1.10 -4.89
CA TYR A 176 -30.77 -2.21 -5.16
C TYR A 176 -30.48 -2.83 -6.53
N GLY A 177 -30.15 -4.12 -6.57
CA GLY A 177 -29.98 -4.89 -7.80
C GLY A 177 -31.31 -5.38 -8.36
N ALA A 178 -31.76 -4.79 -9.47
CA ALA A 178 -33.04 -5.11 -10.11
C ALA A 178 -32.95 -6.39 -10.96
N ASP A 179 -31.93 -6.54 -11.79
CA ASP A 179 -31.69 -7.77 -12.56
C ASP A 179 -30.20 -8.12 -12.64
N ILE A 180 -29.88 -9.36 -12.98
CA ILE A 180 -28.53 -9.74 -13.42
C ILE A 180 -28.64 -10.97 -14.30
N GLY A 181 -28.13 -10.87 -15.53
CA GLY A 181 -28.28 -11.90 -16.54
C GLY A 181 -26.97 -12.20 -17.24
N VAL A 182 -26.68 -13.48 -17.46
CA VAL A 182 -25.59 -13.95 -18.33
C VAL A 182 -26.18 -14.91 -19.35
N HIS A 183 -25.91 -14.65 -20.63
CA HIS A 183 -26.33 -15.49 -21.74
C HIS A 183 -25.89 -16.95 -21.50
N PRO A 184 -26.74 -17.97 -21.74
CA PRO A 184 -26.45 -19.37 -21.45
C PRO A 184 -25.06 -19.85 -21.92
N ASP A 185 -24.67 -19.54 -23.15
CA ASP A 185 -23.37 -19.92 -23.75
C ASP A 185 -22.12 -19.33 -23.06
N TYR A 186 -22.33 -18.31 -22.22
CA TYR A 186 -21.27 -17.59 -21.50
C TYR A 186 -21.29 -17.85 -19.98
N ARG A 187 -22.23 -18.69 -19.50
CA ARG A 187 -22.25 -19.11 -18.09
C ARG A 187 -20.97 -19.89 -17.76
N GLY A 188 -20.50 -19.75 -16.53
CA GLY A 188 -19.24 -20.37 -16.08
C GLY A 188 -17.96 -19.60 -16.47
N ARG A 189 -18.06 -18.51 -17.27
CA ARG A 189 -16.90 -17.68 -17.67
C ARG A 189 -16.65 -16.48 -16.74
N GLY A 190 -17.16 -16.51 -15.51
CA GLY A 190 -16.92 -15.47 -14.49
C GLY A 190 -17.70 -14.15 -14.66
N LEU A 191 -18.51 -13.97 -15.71
CA LEU A 191 -19.24 -12.71 -15.96
C LEU A 191 -20.19 -12.29 -14.82
N ALA A 192 -20.93 -13.23 -14.22
CA ALA A 192 -21.84 -12.92 -13.12
C ALA A 192 -21.08 -12.40 -11.89
N GLN A 193 -19.98 -13.05 -11.53
CA GLN A 193 -19.11 -12.64 -10.42
C GLN A 193 -18.52 -11.26 -10.69
N ALA A 194 -18.05 -11.02 -11.91
CA ALA A 194 -17.49 -9.73 -12.31
C ALA A 194 -18.53 -8.60 -12.27
N LEU A 195 -19.79 -8.86 -12.63
CA LEU A 195 -20.89 -7.88 -12.52
C LEU A 195 -21.23 -7.57 -11.06
N TYR A 196 -21.24 -8.56 -10.16
CA TYR A 196 -21.42 -8.29 -8.72
C TYR A 196 -20.26 -7.51 -8.12
N ALA A 197 -19.02 -7.84 -8.53
CA ALA A 197 -17.84 -7.08 -8.14
C ALA A 197 -17.97 -5.62 -8.60
N ALA A 198 -18.36 -5.38 -9.85
CA ALA A 198 -18.59 -4.04 -10.37
C ALA A 198 -19.68 -3.26 -9.62
N ARG A 199 -20.77 -3.93 -9.23
CA ARG A 199 -21.80 -3.33 -8.36
C ARG A 199 -21.25 -2.94 -6.99
N GLN A 200 -20.38 -3.77 -6.42
CA GLN A 200 -19.78 -3.47 -5.13
C GLN A 200 -18.82 -2.28 -5.23
N GLU A 201 -18.14 -2.13 -6.35
CA GLU A 201 -17.34 -0.93 -6.63
C GLU A 201 -18.20 0.32 -6.75
N LEU A 202 -19.37 0.22 -7.38
CA LEU A 202 -20.34 1.31 -7.43
C LEU A 202 -20.87 1.67 -6.04
N VAL A 203 -21.15 0.69 -5.17
CA VAL A 203 -21.50 0.91 -3.75
C VAL A 203 -20.44 1.75 -3.06
N TRP A 204 -19.16 1.38 -3.22
CA TRP A 204 -18.06 2.10 -2.61
C TRP A 204 -17.86 3.50 -3.22
N ALA A 205 -17.99 3.62 -4.54
CA ALA A 205 -17.81 4.88 -5.26
C ALA A 205 -18.88 5.91 -4.87
N LEU A 206 -20.10 5.45 -4.57
CA LEU A 206 -21.22 6.29 -4.16
C LEU A 206 -21.37 6.43 -2.65
N GLY A 207 -20.47 5.82 -1.85
CA GLY A 207 -20.53 5.87 -0.39
C GLY A 207 -21.78 5.22 0.22
N LEU A 208 -22.33 4.20 -0.44
CA LEU A 208 -23.54 3.51 -0.02
C LEU A 208 -23.25 2.51 1.11
N LYS A 209 -24.29 2.14 1.88
CA LYS A 209 -24.18 1.18 2.99
C LYS A 209 -23.92 -0.25 2.52
N GLY A 210 -24.24 -0.56 1.28
CA GLY A 210 -24.10 -1.88 0.68
C GLY A 210 -24.99 -2.03 -0.55
N GLN A 211 -25.05 -3.24 -1.08
CA GLN A 211 -26.03 -3.62 -2.10
C GLN A 211 -27.02 -4.66 -1.56
N VAL A 212 -28.27 -4.51 -1.99
CA VAL A 212 -29.39 -5.39 -1.66
C VAL A 212 -30.00 -5.92 -2.95
N THR A 213 -30.46 -7.17 -2.95
CA THR A 213 -31.19 -7.74 -4.09
C THR A 213 -32.09 -8.88 -3.61
N ALA A 214 -33.03 -9.29 -4.44
CA ALA A 214 -33.87 -10.45 -4.21
C ALA A 214 -33.41 -11.58 -5.15
N GLY A 215 -32.69 -12.57 -4.60
CA GLY A 215 -32.23 -13.73 -5.35
C GLY A 215 -33.35 -14.73 -5.57
N MET A 216 -33.55 -15.16 -6.82
CA MET A 216 -34.56 -16.17 -7.16
C MET A 216 -34.20 -17.53 -6.55
N MET A 217 -35.18 -18.21 -5.96
CA MET A 217 -35.05 -19.60 -5.51
C MET A 217 -35.20 -20.57 -6.70
N SER A 218 -34.22 -20.56 -7.62
CA SER A 218 -34.35 -21.20 -8.93
C SER A 218 -34.45 -22.73 -8.87
N GLY A 219 -34.03 -23.37 -7.77
CA GLY A 219 -34.22 -24.79 -7.54
C GLY A 219 -35.55 -25.17 -6.87
N PHE A 220 -36.28 -24.20 -6.31
CA PHE A 220 -37.45 -24.48 -5.47
C PHE A 220 -38.65 -25.02 -6.26
N GLY A 221 -38.94 -24.48 -7.44
CA GLY A 221 -40.11 -24.89 -8.24
C GLY A 221 -40.11 -26.38 -8.58
N ALA A 222 -38.94 -27.00 -8.73
CA ALA A 222 -38.81 -28.44 -9.01
C ALA A 222 -39.12 -29.33 -7.79
N VAL A 223 -39.06 -28.78 -6.56
CA VAL A 223 -39.23 -29.52 -5.31
C VAL A 223 -40.38 -29.00 -4.43
N LYS A 224 -41.14 -28.00 -4.89
CA LYS A 224 -42.23 -27.35 -4.13
C LYS A 224 -43.33 -28.31 -3.62
N HIS A 225 -43.49 -29.46 -4.26
CA HIS A 225 -44.43 -30.51 -3.84
C HIS A 225 -43.88 -31.41 -2.71
N ARG A 226 -42.59 -31.31 -2.37
CA ARG A 226 -41.89 -32.17 -1.40
C ARG A 226 -41.43 -31.42 -0.15
N ILE A 227 -41.16 -30.12 -0.25
CA ILE A 227 -40.68 -29.27 0.84
C ILE A 227 -41.35 -27.89 0.74
N SER A 228 -41.70 -27.27 1.86
CA SER A 228 -42.23 -25.89 1.86
C SER A 228 -41.15 -24.87 1.54
N ALA A 229 -41.55 -23.67 1.12
CA ALA A 229 -40.61 -22.58 0.83
C ALA A 229 -39.81 -22.17 2.08
N GLU A 230 -40.43 -22.19 3.26
CA GLU A 230 -39.79 -21.92 4.54
C GLU A 230 -38.72 -22.96 4.87
N SER A 231 -39.04 -24.25 4.73
CA SER A 231 -38.06 -25.31 4.98
C SER A 231 -36.94 -25.34 3.93
N TYR A 232 -37.23 -24.95 2.68
CA TYR A 232 -36.20 -24.77 1.66
C TYR A 232 -35.26 -23.60 2.01
N TYR A 233 -35.82 -22.47 2.43
CA TYR A 233 -35.05 -21.31 2.90
C TYR A 233 -34.19 -21.63 4.13
N GLU A 234 -34.73 -22.32 5.14
CA GLU A 234 -33.96 -22.78 6.29
C GLU A 234 -32.84 -23.74 5.86
N GLY A 235 -33.11 -24.61 4.88
CA GLY A 235 -32.10 -25.46 4.26
C GLY A 235 -30.98 -24.67 3.57
N LEU A 236 -31.28 -23.54 2.94
CA LEU A 236 -30.29 -22.63 2.35
C LEU A 236 -29.44 -21.95 3.42
N VAL A 237 -30.07 -21.37 4.45
CA VAL A 237 -29.39 -20.67 5.55
C VAL A 237 -28.45 -21.61 6.32
N SER A 238 -28.85 -22.87 6.46
CA SER A 238 -28.05 -23.93 7.12
C SER A 238 -27.11 -24.70 6.18
N SER A 239 -27.00 -24.29 4.90
CA SER A 239 -26.17 -24.93 3.88
C SER A 239 -26.49 -26.42 3.60
N ARG A 240 -27.71 -26.88 3.95
CA ARG A 240 -28.22 -28.23 3.62
C ARG A 240 -28.77 -28.33 2.20
N ILE A 241 -29.14 -27.20 1.61
CA ILE A 241 -29.65 -27.10 0.24
C ILE A 241 -28.68 -26.22 -0.56
N ASN A 242 -28.36 -26.69 -1.77
CA ASN A 242 -27.54 -25.97 -2.75
C ASN A 242 -28.47 -25.50 -3.87
N ASP A 243 -28.79 -24.21 -3.89
CA ASP A 243 -29.63 -23.60 -4.93
C ASP A 243 -28.75 -22.98 -6.02
N PRO A 244 -29.02 -23.24 -7.31
CA PRO A 244 -28.15 -22.81 -8.41
C PRO A 244 -27.85 -21.31 -8.43
N THR A 245 -28.81 -20.48 -8.01
CA THR A 245 -28.67 -19.02 -8.00
C THR A 245 -28.14 -18.54 -6.65
N LEU A 246 -28.81 -18.91 -5.56
CA LEU A 246 -28.54 -18.35 -4.24
C LEU A 246 -27.20 -18.85 -3.67
N SER A 247 -26.79 -20.08 -3.95
CA SER A 247 -25.50 -20.59 -3.49
C SER A 247 -24.32 -19.95 -4.24
N MET A 248 -24.51 -19.48 -5.48
CA MET A 248 -23.51 -18.67 -6.17
C MET A 248 -23.42 -17.27 -5.57
N GLN A 249 -24.55 -16.62 -5.27
CA GLN A 249 -24.59 -15.31 -4.61
C GLN A 249 -23.96 -15.37 -3.21
N GLN A 250 -24.18 -16.46 -2.46
CA GLN A 250 -23.51 -16.67 -1.18
C GLN A 250 -21.99 -16.78 -1.32
N LYS A 251 -21.48 -17.45 -2.37
CA LYS A 251 -20.03 -17.50 -2.68
C LYS A 251 -19.43 -16.14 -3.03
N VAL A 252 -20.22 -15.23 -3.59
CA VAL A 252 -19.82 -13.83 -3.83
C VAL A 252 -19.73 -13.03 -2.52
N GLY A 253 -20.41 -13.50 -1.46
CA GLY A 253 -20.37 -12.90 -0.12
C GLY A 253 -21.71 -12.37 0.38
N PHE A 254 -22.81 -12.59 -0.35
CA PHE A 254 -24.14 -12.16 0.09
C PHE A 254 -24.63 -12.96 1.31
N GLU A 255 -25.27 -12.26 2.24
CA GLU A 255 -25.94 -12.82 3.41
C GLU A 255 -27.45 -12.90 3.18
N PHE A 256 -28.06 -14.04 3.54
CA PHE A 256 -29.50 -14.22 3.47
C PHE A 256 -30.20 -13.50 4.62
N ARG A 257 -31.18 -12.65 4.31
CA ARG A 257 -31.90 -11.83 5.30
C ARG A 257 -33.34 -12.29 5.55
N ALA A 258 -34.08 -12.55 4.49
CA ALA A 258 -35.49 -12.95 4.62
C ALA A 258 -35.99 -13.70 3.38
N LEU A 259 -36.94 -14.60 3.59
CA LEU A 259 -37.77 -15.14 2.52
C LEU A 259 -38.80 -14.08 2.09
N LEU A 260 -38.91 -13.84 0.79
CA LEU A 260 -39.91 -12.98 0.18
C LEU A 260 -40.90 -13.85 -0.60
N LYS A 261 -42.18 -13.66 -0.31
CA LYS A 261 -43.28 -14.32 -0.99
C LYS A 261 -43.92 -13.36 -1.98
N ASP A 262 -44.30 -13.88 -3.15
CA ASP A 262 -44.96 -13.11 -4.23
C ASP A 262 -44.10 -11.94 -4.73
N TYR A 263 -42.77 -12.03 -4.58
CA TYR A 263 -41.85 -10.97 -5.00
C TYR A 263 -41.77 -10.89 -6.53
N LEU A 264 -41.56 -12.02 -7.21
CA LEU A 264 -41.44 -12.09 -8.68
C LEU A 264 -42.56 -12.97 -9.22
N SER A 265 -43.09 -12.68 -10.41
CA SER A 265 -44.03 -13.58 -11.10
C SER A 265 -43.25 -14.51 -12.03
N ASP A 266 -42.69 -15.58 -11.46
CA ASP A 266 -41.94 -16.59 -12.22
C ASP A 266 -42.23 -18.01 -11.68
N PRO A 267 -42.75 -18.93 -12.53
CA PRO A 267 -43.07 -20.29 -12.14
C PRO A 267 -41.85 -21.13 -11.74
N ILE A 268 -40.63 -20.76 -12.14
CA ILE A 268 -39.39 -21.48 -11.78
C ILE A 268 -39.13 -21.41 -10.27
N CYS A 269 -39.39 -20.26 -9.64
CA CYS A 269 -39.21 -20.07 -8.21
C CYS A 269 -40.52 -20.09 -7.42
N ASP A 270 -41.64 -20.44 -8.07
CA ASP A 270 -42.99 -20.42 -7.47
C ASP A 270 -43.30 -19.07 -6.80
N ASN A 271 -42.83 -17.98 -7.42
CA ASN A 271 -42.90 -16.60 -6.93
C ASN A 271 -42.14 -16.29 -5.62
N TYR A 272 -41.29 -17.19 -5.14
CA TYR A 272 -40.43 -16.96 -3.99
C TYR A 272 -39.04 -16.45 -4.36
N SER A 273 -38.54 -15.52 -3.57
CA SER A 273 -37.17 -15.02 -3.63
C SER A 273 -36.60 -14.90 -2.22
N VAL A 274 -35.29 -14.78 -2.11
CA VAL A 274 -34.61 -14.48 -0.84
C VAL A 274 -34.03 -13.08 -0.92
N LEU A 275 -34.39 -12.23 0.03
CA LEU A 275 -33.74 -10.94 0.23
C LEU A 275 -32.31 -11.20 0.72
N ILE A 276 -31.33 -10.71 -0.03
CA ILE A 276 -29.92 -10.90 0.27
C ILE A 276 -29.19 -9.56 0.30
N VAL A 277 -28.19 -9.47 1.16
CA VAL A 277 -27.44 -8.22 1.42
C VAL A 277 -25.95 -8.47 1.36
N LEU A 278 -25.24 -7.54 0.74
CA LEU A 278 -23.80 -7.47 0.75
C LEU A 278 -23.38 -6.09 1.27
N ASP A 279 -22.82 -6.08 2.47
CA ASP A 279 -22.42 -4.86 3.18
C ASP A 279 -21.21 -4.17 2.52
N ALA A 280 -21.13 -2.84 2.55
CA ALA A 280 -20.00 -2.09 2.00
C ALA A 280 -18.66 -2.42 2.68
N ALA A 281 -18.67 -2.93 3.91
CA ALA A 281 -17.47 -3.40 4.61
C ALA A 281 -16.92 -4.72 4.03
N ARG A 282 -17.72 -5.51 3.30
CA ARG A 282 -17.28 -6.79 2.71
C ARG A 282 -16.44 -6.56 1.45
N ASP A 283 -15.27 -7.18 1.41
CA ASP A 283 -14.47 -7.31 0.18
C ASP A 283 -15.07 -8.41 -0.70
N VAL A 284 -15.17 -8.13 -2.00
CA VAL A 284 -15.68 -9.07 -3.01
C VAL A 284 -14.53 -9.45 -3.93
N GLN A 285 -14.38 -10.75 -4.21
CA GLN A 285 -13.33 -11.23 -5.10
C GLN A 285 -13.43 -10.58 -6.48
N GLY A 286 -12.34 -9.96 -6.93
CA GLY A 286 -12.28 -9.24 -8.20
C GLY A 286 -12.85 -7.82 -8.15
N ALA A 287 -13.35 -7.35 -6.99
CA ALA A 287 -13.73 -5.96 -6.77
C ALA A 287 -12.55 -5.13 -6.23
N VAL A 288 -12.42 -3.89 -6.68
CA VAL A 288 -11.36 -2.96 -6.27
C VAL A 288 -11.95 -1.76 -5.53
N ARG A 289 -11.56 -1.54 -4.27
CA ARG A 289 -12.05 -0.38 -3.52
C ARG A 289 -11.61 0.92 -4.19
N PRO A 290 -12.53 1.84 -4.50
CA PRO A 290 -12.17 3.19 -4.88
C PRO A 290 -11.44 3.83 -3.70
N VAL A 291 -10.22 4.28 -3.96
CA VAL A 291 -9.47 5.13 -3.04
C VAL A 291 -10.30 6.41 -2.85
N ALA A 292 -10.59 6.79 -1.59
CA ALA A 292 -11.55 7.83 -1.21
C ALA A 292 -11.64 9.00 -2.21
N ALA A 293 -12.65 8.96 -3.07
CA ALA A 293 -12.91 9.94 -4.12
C ALA A 293 -14.19 10.69 -3.78
N ALA A 294 -14.12 11.61 -2.82
CA ALA A 294 -15.15 12.60 -2.59
C ALA A 294 -14.48 13.97 -2.42
N ASP A 295 -13.78 14.37 -3.50
CA ASP A 295 -13.39 15.75 -3.84
C ASP A 295 -12.70 15.83 -5.23
N GLN A 296 -12.32 14.69 -5.83
CA GLN A 296 -11.44 14.67 -7.01
C GLN A 296 -12.08 14.57 -8.40
N VAL A 297 -13.41 14.48 -8.57
CA VAL A 297 -14.01 14.38 -9.93
C VAL A 297 -13.99 15.74 -10.68
N LYS A 298 -13.54 16.83 -10.05
CA LYS A 298 -13.10 18.04 -10.78
C LYS A 298 -11.58 18.13 -10.98
N GLU A 299 -10.80 17.26 -10.36
CA GLU A 299 -9.33 17.27 -10.44
C GLU A 299 -8.78 16.19 -11.38
N SER A 300 -9.55 15.18 -11.81
CA SER A 300 -9.04 14.12 -12.69
C SER A 300 -8.77 14.56 -14.15
N GLU A 301 -8.96 15.84 -14.48
CA GLU A 301 -8.40 16.47 -15.69
C GLU A 301 -7.15 17.31 -15.41
N MET A 302 -6.78 17.50 -14.14
CA MET A 302 -5.63 18.31 -13.72
C MET A 302 -4.49 17.41 -13.23
N SER A 303 -3.36 17.49 -13.93
CA SER A 303 -2.05 16.97 -13.53
C SER A 303 -1.76 17.25 -12.04
N SER A 304 -1.30 16.26 -11.28
CA SER A 304 -0.81 16.48 -9.91
C SER A 304 0.42 17.39 -9.92
N ILE A 305 1.23 17.27 -10.98
CA ILE A 305 2.33 18.16 -11.27
C ILE A 305 1.77 19.52 -11.71
N GLN A 306 2.17 20.57 -11.01
CA GLN A 306 1.78 21.94 -11.36
C GLN A 306 3.01 22.84 -11.34
N LEU A 307 3.53 23.21 -12.49
CA LEU A 307 4.67 24.13 -12.59
C LEU A 307 4.18 25.54 -12.88
N LYS A 308 4.35 26.43 -11.91
CA LYS A 308 4.01 27.86 -11.96
C LYS A 308 5.20 28.74 -12.35
N THR A 309 6.42 28.23 -12.19
CA THR A 309 7.67 28.88 -12.56
C THR A 309 8.63 27.90 -13.21
N GLU A 310 9.76 28.37 -13.73
CA GLU A 310 10.89 27.48 -14.00
C GLU A 310 11.38 26.83 -12.70
N VAL A 311 12.08 25.69 -12.81
CA VAL A 311 12.67 24.97 -11.67
C VAL A 311 14.20 25.06 -11.76
N PRO A 312 14.89 25.74 -10.82
CA PRO A 312 14.35 26.46 -9.65
C PRO A 312 13.78 27.84 -10.00
N GLY A 313 12.70 28.23 -9.32
CA GLY A 313 12.08 29.55 -9.45
C GLY A 313 12.85 30.65 -8.71
N PRO A 314 12.41 31.92 -8.78
CA PRO A 314 13.13 33.06 -8.21
C PRO A 314 13.32 32.97 -6.68
N ARG A 315 12.32 32.50 -5.92
CA ARG A 315 12.44 32.34 -4.46
C ARG A 315 13.35 31.18 -4.11
N SER A 316 13.26 30.07 -4.85
CA SER A 316 14.17 28.94 -4.72
C SER A 316 15.63 29.37 -4.97
N LYS A 317 15.90 30.09 -6.06
CA LYS A 317 17.24 30.63 -6.37
C LYS A 317 17.81 31.47 -5.23
N ALA A 318 17.01 32.38 -4.64
CA ALA A 318 17.44 33.21 -3.52
C ALA A 318 17.81 32.38 -2.27
N LEU A 319 17.01 31.35 -1.94
CA LEU A 319 17.30 30.49 -0.79
C LEU A 319 18.49 29.56 -1.05
N LEU A 320 18.65 29.06 -2.28
CA LEU A 320 19.82 28.27 -2.68
C LEU A 320 21.12 29.08 -2.59
N ALA A 321 21.09 30.37 -2.93
CA ALA A 321 22.24 31.26 -2.74
C ALA A 321 22.61 31.39 -1.26
N ARG A 322 21.62 31.65 -0.39
CA ARG A 322 21.81 31.68 1.07
C ARG A 322 22.36 30.36 1.62
N ARG A 323 21.85 29.22 1.12
CA ARG A 323 22.38 27.89 1.44
C ARG A 323 23.86 27.78 1.07
N GLY A 324 24.22 28.21 -0.15
CA GLY A 324 25.61 28.18 -0.63
C GLY A 324 26.58 28.97 0.25
N SER A 325 26.11 30.07 0.86
CA SER A 325 26.90 30.85 1.81
C SER A 325 26.94 30.28 3.23
N ALA A 326 25.95 29.47 3.63
CA ALA A 326 25.75 29.05 5.01
C ALA A 326 26.11 27.57 5.29
N VAL A 327 26.15 26.72 4.27
CA VAL A 327 26.26 25.25 4.42
C VAL A 327 27.53 24.73 3.74
N PRO A 328 28.27 23.79 4.35
CA PRO A 328 29.47 23.23 3.72
C PRO A 328 29.15 22.52 2.40
N THR A 329 30.00 22.75 1.40
CA THR A 329 29.87 22.15 0.05
C THR A 329 29.83 20.62 0.06
N GLY A 330 30.46 19.98 1.05
CA GLY A 330 30.42 18.52 1.21
C GLY A 330 29.01 17.96 1.44
N LEU A 331 28.07 18.77 1.94
CA LEU A 331 26.65 18.41 2.02
C LEU A 331 25.96 18.69 0.68
N GLY A 332 26.26 17.82 -0.29
CA GLY A 332 25.65 17.85 -1.62
C GLY A 332 24.12 17.70 -1.57
N LYS A 333 23.46 18.22 -2.60
CA LYS A 333 22.01 18.11 -2.83
C LYS A 333 21.73 17.35 -4.12
N ALA A 334 20.61 16.61 -4.15
CA ALA A 334 20.20 15.86 -5.35
C ALA A 334 19.45 16.73 -6.36
N THR A 335 18.66 17.69 -5.88
CA THR A 335 17.83 18.59 -6.70
C THR A 335 17.95 20.03 -6.21
N ASP A 336 17.47 20.96 -7.02
CA ASP A 336 17.37 22.39 -6.69
C ASP A 336 15.98 22.78 -6.15
N VAL A 337 15.12 21.80 -5.86
CA VAL A 337 13.78 22.03 -5.30
C VAL A 337 13.92 22.55 -3.86
N VAL A 338 13.28 23.68 -3.57
CA VAL A 338 13.25 24.28 -2.24
C VAL A 338 11.86 24.12 -1.64
N VAL A 339 11.71 23.15 -0.76
CA VAL A 339 10.42 22.72 -0.20
C VAL A 339 9.81 23.79 0.73
N ASP A 340 8.52 24.06 0.55
CA ASP A 340 7.66 24.83 1.47
C ASP A 340 6.80 23.89 2.32
N ARG A 341 6.05 23.00 1.67
CA ARG A 341 5.20 21.99 2.32
C ARG A 341 5.16 20.69 1.51
N ALA A 342 4.76 19.58 2.13
CA ALA A 342 4.60 18.30 1.45
C ALA A 342 3.54 17.45 2.14
N GLU A 343 2.84 16.61 1.36
CA GLU A 343 1.80 15.71 1.84
C GLU A 343 1.70 14.48 0.94
N GLY A 344 1.53 13.29 1.52
CA GLY A 344 1.45 12.04 0.75
C GLY A 344 2.71 11.82 -0.08
N ALA A 345 2.58 11.87 -1.41
CA ALA A 345 3.70 11.80 -2.37
C ALA A 345 3.97 13.11 -3.11
N LEU A 346 3.34 14.22 -2.69
CA LEU A 346 3.47 15.53 -3.32
C LEU A 346 4.36 16.46 -2.50
N VAL A 347 5.17 17.24 -3.19
CA VAL A 347 6.07 18.25 -2.63
C VAL A 347 5.75 19.59 -3.29
N HIS A 348 5.51 20.61 -2.48
CA HIS A 348 5.28 21.97 -2.95
C HIS A 348 6.51 22.83 -2.63
N ASP A 349 7.06 23.51 -3.63
CA ASP A 349 8.19 24.40 -3.43
C ASP A 349 7.74 25.82 -3.04
N VAL A 350 8.71 26.64 -2.64
CA VAL A 350 8.48 28.05 -2.26
C VAL A 350 8.03 28.93 -3.42
N ASP A 351 8.15 28.48 -4.68
CA ASP A 351 7.67 29.21 -5.86
C ASP A 351 6.24 28.78 -6.25
N GLY A 352 5.64 27.85 -5.51
CA GLY A 352 4.28 27.36 -5.71
C GLY A 352 4.17 26.22 -6.72
N ASN A 353 5.29 25.66 -7.18
CA ASN A 353 5.33 24.47 -8.01
C ASN A 353 4.97 23.23 -7.16
N THR A 354 4.31 22.25 -7.78
CA THR A 354 3.98 20.95 -7.18
C THR A 354 4.69 19.85 -7.93
N PHE A 355 5.39 18.99 -7.19
CA PHE A 355 6.19 17.88 -7.68
C PHE A 355 5.69 16.55 -7.13
N ILE A 356 5.91 15.47 -7.88
CA ILE A 356 5.74 14.10 -7.39
C ILE A 356 7.09 13.56 -6.90
N ASP A 357 7.10 12.97 -5.71
CA ASP A 357 8.30 12.46 -5.04
C ASP A 357 8.51 10.95 -5.27
N PHE A 358 9.53 10.60 -6.05
CA PHE A 358 9.98 9.22 -6.26
C PHE A 358 11.20 8.84 -5.40
N VAL A 359 11.60 9.71 -4.47
CA VAL A 359 12.75 9.52 -3.58
C VAL A 359 12.31 9.21 -2.15
N GLY A 360 11.18 9.76 -1.71
CA GLY A 360 10.56 9.46 -0.42
C GLY A 360 11.52 9.68 0.75
N GLY A 361 12.29 10.78 0.72
CA GLY A 361 13.33 11.05 1.72
C GLY A 361 14.45 9.99 1.76
N ILE A 362 14.82 9.43 0.61
CA ILE A 362 15.78 8.31 0.46
C ILE A 362 15.22 7.02 1.10
N GLY A 363 13.92 6.80 0.91
CA GLY A 363 13.18 5.64 1.44
C GLY A 363 12.82 5.77 2.92
N ALA A 364 12.77 6.98 3.47
CA ALA A 364 12.40 7.26 4.85
C ALA A 364 10.91 7.59 5.06
N LEU A 365 10.16 7.77 3.98
CA LEU A 365 8.78 8.24 4.01
C LEU A 365 7.82 7.20 3.43
N ALA A 366 7.93 5.93 3.84
CA ALA A 366 7.01 4.87 3.38
C ALA A 366 5.53 5.24 3.59
N VAL A 367 5.18 5.86 4.72
CA VAL A 367 3.81 6.29 5.06
C VAL A 367 3.44 7.68 4.53
N GLY A 368 4.26 8.29 3.65
CA GLY A 368 4.01 9.63 3.10
C GLY A 368 4.69 10.76 3.85
N HIS A 369 4.67 11.94 3.22
CA HIS A 369 5.00 13.20 3.86
C HIS A 369 3.89 13.58 4.85
N CYS A 370 4.30 13.98 6.07
CA CYS A 370 3.43 14.51 7.13
C CYS A 370 2.13 13.71 7.39
N PRO A 371 2.18 12.38 7.61
CA PRO A 371 0.97 11.58 7.77
C PRO A 371 0.18 12.01 9.03
N PRO A 372 -1.13 12.28 8.94
CA PRO A 372 -1.91 12.83 10.05
C PRO A 372 -1.80 12.06 11.37
N PRO A 373 -1.86 10.70 11.39
CA PRO A 373 -1.71 9.95 12.64
C PRO A 373 -0.36 10.18 13.34
N VAL A 374 0.72 10.30 12.56
CA VAL A 374 2.08 10.55 13.09
C VAL A 374 2.19 11.99 13.60
N VAL A 375 1.70 12.98 12.84
CA VAL A 375 1.73 14.39 13.24
C VAL A 375 0.95 14.61 14.54
N GLN A 376 -0.24 14.02 14.64
CA GLN A 376 -1.08 14.11 15.84
C GLN A 376 -0.39 13.46 17.06
N ALA A 377 0.24 12.30 16.88
CA ALA A 377 0.99 11.62 17.94
C ALA A 377 2.14 12.48 18.46
N ILE A 378 2.92 13.10 17.55
CA ILE A 378 4.01 14.00 17.91
C ILE A 378 3.47 15.23 18.66
N GLN A 379 2.41 15.86 18.18
CA GLN A 379 1.81 17.04 18.82
C GLN A 379 1.31 16.73 20.23
N ALA A 380 0.64 15.59 20.41
CA ALA A 380 0.14 15.15 21.70
C ALA A 380 1.28 14.84 22.70
N GLU A 381 2.36 14.22 22.23
CA GLU A 381 3.51 13.91 23.09
C GLU A 381 4.33 15.16 23.43
N ALA A 382 4.46 16.11 22.50
CA ALA A 382 5.17 17.37 22.73
C ALA A 382 4.53 18.23 23.83
N GLN A 383 3.22 18.09 24.06
CA GLN A 383 2.53 18.72 25.20
C GLN A 383 2.91 18.11 26.55
N LYS A 384 3.44 16.88 26.57
CA LYS A 384 3.77 16.14 27.79
C LYS A 384 5.27 16.11 28.06
N LEU A 385 6.06 15.69 27.07
CA LEU A 385 7.49 15.48 27.21
C LEU A 385 8.21 15.56 25.86
N ILE A 386 9.13 16.51 25.75
CA ILE A 386 10.04 16.58 24.59
C ILE A 386 11.24 15.67 24.80
N HIS A 387 11.85 15.68 25.98
CA HIS A 387 13.05 14.91 26.26
C HIS A 387 13.34 14.77 27.76
N MET A 388 13.76 13.58 28.20
CA MET A 388 14.32 13.32 29.54
C MET A 388 15.62 12.50 29.50
N GLY A 389 16.00 11.95 28.34
CA GLY A 389 17.09 10.99 28.19
C GLY A 389 16.73 9.61 28.73
N SER A 390 16.75 8.58 27.87
CA SER A 390 16.46 7.18 28.27
C SER A 390 17.49 6.61 29.26
N LEU A 391 18.67 7.23 29.34
CA LEU A 391 19.70 6.93 30.34
C LEU A 391 19.37 7.45 31.75
N VAL A 392 18.44 8.39 31.87
CA VAL A 392 18.12 9.08 33.12
C VAL A 392 16.79 8.61 33.68
N ALA A 393 15.74 8.57 32.86
CA ALA A 393 14.41 8.14 33.27
C ALA A 393 13.71 7.31 32.19
N THR A 394 12.85 6.42 32.64
CA THR A 394 12.00 5.60 31.76
C THR A 394 10.71 6.34 31.41
N TYR A 395 10.29 6.24 30.16
CA TYR A 395 9.02 6.74 29.66
C TYR A 395 8.37 5.68 28.78
N GLU A 396 7.03 5.66 28.80
CA GLU A 396 6.22 4.60 28.19
C GLU A 396 6.47 4.45 26.70
N SER A 397 6.62 5.56 25.96
CA SER A 397 6.83 5.54 24.51
C SER A 397 8.13 4.82 24.10
N TYR A 398 9.21 4.90 24.90
CA TYR A 398 10.43 4.12 24.66
C TYR A 398 10.16 2.63 24.82
N VAL A 399 9.56 2.24 25.94
CA VAL A 399 9.29 0.83 26.27
C VAL A 399 8.35 0.24 25.22
N ARG A 400 7.27 0.94 24.89
CA ARG A 400 6.27 0.48 23.92
C ARG A 400 6.87 0.30 22.52
N LEU A 401 7.74 1.21 22.08
CA LEU A 401 8.41 1.05 20.79
C LEU A 401 9.35 -0.16 20.79
N CYS A 402 10.12 -0.38 21.87
CA CYS A 402 10.97 -1.56 22.00
C CYS A 402 10.15 -2.85 22.00
N GLU A 403 9.02 -2.91 22.72
CA GLU A 403 8.11 -4.05 22.71
C GLU A 403 7.56 -4.33 21.31
N LEU A 404 7.10 -3.29 20.61
CA LEU A 404 6.58 -3.40 19.26
C LEU A 404 7.65 -3.91 18.29
N LEU A 405 8.89 -3.41 18.38
CA LEU A 405 10.01 -3.88 17.55
C LEU A 405 10.39 -5.34 17.86
N ASN A 406 10.40 -5.72 19.14
CA ASN A 406 10.59 -7.11 19.55
C ASN A 406 9.48 -8.02 18.99
N GLU A 407 8.23 -7.54 18.93
CA GLU A 407 7.09 -8.28 18.39
C GLU A 407 7.23 -8.49 16.87
N VAL A 408 7.47 -7.42 16.11
CA VAL A 408 7.35 -7.45 14.64
C VAL A 408 8.58 -7.95 13.89
N THR A 409 9.77 -7.88 14.50
CA THR A 409 11.01 -8.35 13.83
C THR A 409 11.02 -9.87 13.68
N PRO A 410 11.51 -10.43 12.55
CA PRO A 410 11.59 -11.89 12.34
C PRO A 410 12.31 -12.66 13.46
N GLY A 411 11.84 -13.88 13.74
CA GLY A 411 12.40 -14.78 14.75
C GLY A 411 11.53 -14.93 16.00
N THR A 412 11.50 -16.15 16.57
CA THR A 412 10.66 -16.51 17.74
C THR A 412 11.42 -16.52 19.07
N PHE A 413 12.73 -16.27 19.05
CA PHE A 413 13.55 -16.15 20.26
C PHE A 413 13.22 -14.87 21.04
N ALA A 414 13.57 -14.86 22.33
CA ALA A 414 13.44 -13.66 23.15
C ALA A 414 14.32 -12.54 22.59
N LYS A 415 13.74 -11.35 22.43
CA LYS A 415 14.38 -10.19 21.80
C LYS A 415 14.43 -9.00 22.75
N LYS A 416 15.43 -8.15 22.54
CA LYS A 416 15.54 -6.82 23.13
C LYS A 416 15.92 -5.81 22.08
N THR A 417 15.55 -4.56 22.34
CA THR A 417 15.78 -3.44 21.42
C THR A 417 16.53 -2.32 22.12
N LEU A 418 17.46 -1.71 21.38
CA LEU A 418 18.09 -0.43 21.74
C LEU A 418 17.74 0.61 20.68
N LEU A 419 17.27 1.79 21.12
CA LEU A 419 16.95 2.91 20.24
C LEU A 419 18.12 3.90 20.12
N SER A 420 18.29 4.47 18.93
CA SER A 420 19.28 5.50 18.54
C SER A 420 18.62 6.50 17.59
N ASN A 421 19.39 7.43 16.98
CA ASN A 421 18.82 8.50 16.14
C ASN A 421 18.97 8.19 14.64
N SER A 422 20.12 7.68 14.24
CA SER A 422 20.50 7.45 12.83
C SER A 422 20.80 5.98 12.55
N GLY A 423 20.62 5.56 11.29
CA GLY A 423 21.01 4.21 10.87
C GLY A 423 22.49 3.90 11.13
N ALA A 424 23.36 4.90 10.99
CA ALA A 424 24.79 4.76 11.29
C ALA A 424 25.04 4.40 12.77
N GLU A 425 24.41 5.12 13.72
CA GLU A 425 24.51 4.78 15.14
C GLU A 425 23.97 3.38 15.45
N ALA A 426 22.90 2.96 14.76
CA ALA A 426 22.34 1.63 14.94
C ALA A 426 23.31 0.55 14.41
N VAL A 427 23.93 0.75 13.25
CA VAL A 427 25.02 -0.14 12.76
C VAL A 427 26.17 -0.21 13.76
N GLU A 428 26.62 0.93 14.29
CA GLU A 428 27.71 0.93 15.28
C GLU A 428 27.34 0.16 16.55
N ASN A 429 26.12 0.34 17.06
CA ASN A 429 25.67 -0.41 18.23
C ASN A 429 25.45 -1.89 17.94
N ALA A 430 25.05 -2.28 16.72
CA ALA A 430 24.95 -3.69 16.32
C ALA A 430 26.32 -4.37 16.36
N VAL A 431 27.35 -3.71 15.80
CA VAL A 431 28.73 -4.21 15.84
C VAL A 431 29.26 -4.25 17.28
N LYS A 432 28.97 -3.23 18.11
CA LYS A 432 29.35 -3.23 19.52
C LYS A 432 28.71 -4.40 20.27
N ALA A 433 27.41 -4.65 20.09
CA ALA A 433 26.71 -5.76 20.73
C ALA A 433 27.30 -7.11 20.29
N ALA A 434 27.57 -7.29 18.99
CA ALA A 434 28.20 -8.50 18.46
C ALA A 434 29.60 -8.74 19.04
N ARG A 435 30.45 -7.72 19.07
CA ARG A 435 31.79 -7.80 19.68
C ARG A 435 31.72 -8.07 21.18
N ALA A 436 30.80 -7.41 21.89
CA ALA A 436 30.61 -7.63 23.32
C ALA A 436 30.11 -9.05 23.64
N TYR A 437 29.25 -9.62 22.81
CA TYR A 437 28.74 -10.99 22.97
C TYR A 437 29.80 -12.04 22.65
N THR A 438 30.42 -11.93 21.47
CA THR A 438 31.39 -12.94 20.98
C THR A 438 32.77 -12.82 21.59
N LYS A 439 33.13 -11.63 22.11
CA LYS A 439 34.50 -11.23 22.52
C LYS A 439 35.51 -11.25 21.37
N ARG A 440 35.03 -11.11 20.13
CA ARG A 440 35.84 -11.15 18.91
C ARG A 440 35.91 -9.76 18.25
N PRO A 441 36.98 -9.43 17.52
CA PRO A 441 37.11 -8.11 16.90
C PRO A 441 36.58 -8.02 15.45
N GLY A 442 36.69 -9.08 14.66
CA GLY A 442 36.51 -9.05 13.21
C GLY A 442 35.07 -8.82 12.76
N VAL A 443 34.89 -8.06 11.67
CA VAL A 443 33.59 -7.86 11.02
C VAL A 443 33.73 -8.07 9.52
N ILE A 444 32.87 -8.92 8.95
CA ILE A 444 32.78 -9.13 7.50
C ILE A 444 31.67 -8.26 6.93
N CYS A 445 31.97 -7.52 5.86
CA CYS A 445 31.02 -6.74 5.06
C CYS A 445 31.25 -6.98 3.57
N PHE A 446 30.40 -6.38 2.72
CA PHE A 446 30.38 -6.70 1.28
C PHE A 446 30.67 -5.51 0.37
N GLU A 447 31.24 -5.78 -0.80
CA GLU A 447 31.33 -4.80 -1.89
C GLU A 447 29.93 -4.32 -2.30
N GLY A 448 29.82 -3.04 -2.64
CA GLY A 448 28.54 -2.37 -2.90
C GLY A 448 27.81 -1.89 -1.65
N ALA A 449 28.19 -2.32 -0.45
CA ALA A 449 27.46 -2.00 0.78
C ALA A 449 27.50 -0.51 1.16
N TYR A 450 26.46 -0.06 1.86
CA TYR A 450 26.39 1.26 2.50
C TYR A 450 25.76 1.15 3.89
N HIS A 451 26.54 1.52 4.91
CA HIS A 451 26.12 1.39 6.31
C HIS A 451 26.11 2.72 7.07
N GLY A 452 26.50 3.83 6.42
CA GLY A 452 26.46 5.17 6.99
C GLY A 452 27.75 5.96 6.81
N ARG A 453 27.89 7.03 7.61
CA ARG A 453 28.95 8.04 7.46
C ARG A 453 29.73 8.37 8.74
N THR A 454 29.43 7.72 9.86
CA THR A 454 30.30 7.75 11.05
C THR A 454 31.55 6.90 10.81
N LEU A 455 32.58 6.99 11.67
CA LEU A 455 33.88 6.35 11.39
C LEU A 455 33.74 4.83 11.13
N LEU A 456 33.04 4.08 11.97
CA LEU A 456 32.86 2.65 11.75
C LEU A 456 31.93 2.37 10.56
N ALA A 457 30.80 3.06 10.48
CA ALA A 457 29.82 2.88 9.40
C ALA A 457 30.40 3.17 8.00
N VAL A 458 31.22 4.22 7.88
CA VAL A 458 31.89 4.57 6.62
C VAL A 458 33.05 3.61 6.31
N SER A 459 33.64 2.99 7.34
CA SER A 459 34.63 1.93 7.17
C SER A 459 33.98 0.71 6.51
N LEU A 460 32.79 0.31 6.97
CA LEU A 460 31.95 -0.76 6.41
C LEU A 460 31.35 -0.41 5.03
N THR A 461 31.21 0.87 4.70
CA THR A 461 30.70 1.34 3.40
C THR A 461 31.69 1.12 2.25
N SER A 462 31.19 0.64 1.11
CA SER A 462 31.99 0.18 -0.03
C SER A 462 32.56 1.29 -0.91
N LYS A 463 31.71 2.19 -1.41
CA LYS A 463 32.04 3.12 -2.50
C LYS A 463 33.04 4.19 -2.06
N TYR A 464 34.31 3.96 -2.40
CA TYR A 464 35.42 4.77 -1.89
C TYR A 464 35.39 6.23 -2.38
N GLY A 465 35.26 6.44 -3.69
CA GLY A 465 35.39 7.77 -4.31
C GLY A 465 34.37 8.79 -3.82
N LEU A 466 33.17 8.35 -3.42
CA LEU A 466 32.07 9.24 -3.01
C LEU A 466 31.98 9.42 -1.48
N PHE A 467 32.26 8.37 -0.71
CA PHE A 467 32.01 8.38 0.74
C PHE A 467 33.28 8.41 1.60
N LYS A 468 34.45 8.05 1.05
CA LYS A 468 35.67 7.78 1.85
C LYS A 468 36.87 8.63 1.46
N LYS A 469 36.98 9.07 0.20
CA LYS A 469 38.16 9.74 -0.34
C LYS A 469 38.59 10.92 0.55
N GLY A 470 39.81 10.88 1.07
CA GLY A 470 40.40 11.94 1.89
C GLY A 470 40.01 11.94 3.36
N MET A 471 39.31 10.92 3.87
CA MET A 471 38.78 10.88 5.25
C MET A 471 39.38 9.75 6.13
N GLY A 472 40.52 9.17 5.73
CA GLY A 472 41.18 8.09 6.47
C GLY A 472 42.08 8.58 7.62
N PRO A 473 42.59 7.66 8.48
CA PRO A 473 42.39 6.21 8.44
C PRO A 473 41.00 5.78 8.91
N PHE A 474 40.61 4.55 8.55
CA PHE A 474 39.32 3.94 8.87
C PHE A 474 39.43 2.95 10.03
N ALA A 475 38.29 2.54 10.60
CA ALA A 475 38.27 1.53 11.66
C ALA A 475 38.86 0.19 11.16
N GLY A 476 39.72 -0.42 11.97
CA GLY A 476 40.36 -1.72 11.69
C GLY A 476 39.45 -2.92 11.94
N GLU A 477 39.99 -4.12 11.67
CA GLU A 477 39.30 -5.41 11.86
C GLU A 477 38.03 -5.57 11.00
N ILE A 478 38.12 -5.10 9.75
CA ILE A 478 37.05 -5.20 8.75
C ILE A 478 37.58 -5.93 7.53
N VAL A 479 36.92 -7.03 7.20
CA VAL A 479 37.14 -7.77 5.96
C VAL A 479 36.00 -7.45 4.99
N ARG A 480 36.35 -7.14 3.74
CA ARG A 480 35.38 -6.84 2.70
C ARG A 480 35.43 -7.89 1.61
N LEU A 481 34.28 -8.49 1.32
CA LEU A 481 34.16 -9.58 0.36
C LEU A 481 33.23 -9.22 -0.80
N PRO A 482 33.35 -9.88 -1.96
CA PRO A 482 32.46 -9.61 -3.10
C PRO A 482 30.99 -9.92 -2.79
N MET A 483 30.08 -9.06 -3.26
CA MET A 483 28.64 -9.37 -3.33
C MET A 483 28.31 -9.93 -4.72
N PRO A 484 27.59 -11.06 -4.84
CA PRO A 484 27.17 -11.56 -6.15
C PRO A 484 26.24 -10.57 -6.85
N ASN A 485 26.65 -10.11 -8.04
CA ASN A 485 25.85 -9.29 -8.94
C ASN A 485 25.91 -9.88 -10.35
N SER A 486 24.89 -10.65 -10.72
CA SER A 486 24.83 -11.36 -12.00
C SER A 486 24.84 -10.44 -13.21
N TYR A 487 24.27 -9.23 -13.11
CA TYR A 487 24.30 -8.26 -14.21
C TYR A 487 25.72 -7.80 -14.51
N ARG A 488 26.56 -7.63 -13.47
CA ARG A 488 27.95 -7.16 -13.58
C ARG A 488 28.97 -8.31 -13.55
N ALA A 489 28.54 -9.57 -13.64
CA ALA A 489 29.42 -10.72 -13.68
C ALA A 489 30.32 -10.72 -14.95
N PRO A 490 31.52 -11.32 -14.90
CA PRO A 490 32.38 -11.51 -16.06
C PRO A 490 31.63 -12.14 -17.25
N GLU A 491 32.06 -11.81 -18.47
CA GLU A 491 31.45 -12.35 -19.68
C GLU A 491 31.49 -13.89 -19.68
N GLY A 492 30.38 -14.53 -20.08
CA GLY A 492 30.21 -15.98 -20.04
C GLY A 492 29.89 -16.58 -18.66
N MET A 493 29.97 -15.82 -17.57
CA MET A 493 29.59 -16.30 -16.24
C MET A 493 28.07 -16.28 -16.05
N THR A 494 27.47 -17.45 -15.80
CA THR A 494 26.04 -17.57 -15.49
C THR A 494 25.73 -16.97 -14.11
N ALA A 495 24.47 -16.60 -13.87
CA ALA A 495 24.03 -16.11 -12.55
C ALA A 495 24.33 -17.14 -11.44
N GLU A 496 24.09 -18.43 -11.71
CA GLU A 496 24.38 -19.52 -10.77
C GLU A 496 25.87 -19.64 -10.45
N HIS A 497 26.74 -19.55 -11.47
CA HIS A 497 28.19 -19.55 -11.25
C HIS A 497 28.67 -18.30 -10.51
N CYS A 498 28.07 -17.13 -10.74
CA CYS A 498 28.38 -15.92 -9.98
C CYS A 498 28.08 -16.10 -8.48
N VAL A 499 26.94 -16.71 -8.15
CA VAL A 499 26.59 -17.03 -6.76
C VAL A 499 27.52 -18.09 -6.17
N THR A 500 27.85 -19.16 -6.92
CA THR A 500 28.81 -20.19 -6.47
C THR A 500 30.17 -19.59 -6.18
N TRP A 501 30.67 -18.75 -7.07
CA TRP A 501 31.95 -18.07 -6.92
C TRP A 501 31.96 -17.18 -5.67
N ALA A 502 30.90 -16.39 -5.44
CA ALA A 502 30.82 -15.54 -4.26
C ALA A 502 30.78 -16.35 -2.95
N ILE A 503 30.06 -17.48 -2.92
CA ILE A 503 30.09 -18.42 -1.78
C ILE A 503 31.51 -18.92 -1.54
N HIS A 504 32.20 -19.35 -2.60
CA HIS A 504 33.59 -19.82 -2.48
C HIS A 504 34.53 -18.70 -1.97
N GLN A 505 34.36 -17.46 -2.42
CA GLN A 505 35.15 -16.33 -1.89
C GLN A 505 34.86 -16.08 -0.41
N LEU A 506 33.60 -16.21 0.02
CA LEU A 506 33.21 -16.10 1.43
C LEU A 506 33.89 -17.17 2.29
N GLU A 507 33.85 -18.42 1.87
CA GLU A 507 34.47 -19.54 2.59
C GLU A 507 36.00 -19.45 2.56
N HIS A 508 36.57 -19.10 1.42
CA HIS A 508 38.01 -18.94 1.26
C HIS A 508 38.57 -17.82 2.17
N ALA A 509 37.80 -16.76 2.41
CA ALA A 509 38.20 -15.69 3.32
C ALA A 509 38.48 -16.17 4.75
N PHE A 510 37.77 -17.20 5.23
CA PHE A 510 38.03 -17.80 6.54
C PHE A 510 39.37 -18.55 6.64
N THR A 511 39.98 -18.86 5.50
CA THR A 511 41.34 -19.43 5.45
C THR A 511 42.39 -18.37 5.15
N ALA A 512 42.08 -17.45 4.24
CA ALA A 512 43.08 -16.57 3.64
C ALA A 512 43.14 -15.15 4.23
N GLN A 513 42.07 -14.69 4.89
CA GLN A 513 41.94 -13.28 5.28
C GLN A 513 41.64 -13.08 6.76
N VAL A 514 40.85 -13.96 7.39
CA VAL A 514 40.46 -13.83 8.80
C VAL A 514 40.16 -15.18 9.42
N ASP A 515 40.63 -15.41 10.65
CA ASP A 515 40.26 -16.61 11.41
C ASP A 515 38.77 -16.52 11.80
N PRO A 516 37.93 -17.51 11.46
CA PRO A 516 36.51 -17.49 11.81
C PRO A 516 36.26 -17.39 13.32
N SER A 517 37.19 -17.85 14.16
CA SER A 517 37.13 -17.70 15.62
C SER A 517 37.37 -16.28 16.12
N GLU A 518 37.87 -15.39 15.27
CA GLU A 518 38.06 -13.95 15.52
C GLU A 518 36.98 -13.08 14.84
N VAL A 519 36.00 -13.68 14.17
CA VAL A 519 34.89 -12.93 13.54
C VAL A 519 33.72 -12.79 14.52
N ALA A 520 33.40 -11.55 14.87
CA ALA A 520 32.26 -11.19 15.70
C ALA A 520 30.96 -11.19 14.90
N ALA A 521 30.98 -10.62 13.70
CA ALA A 521 29.77 -10.46 12.90
C ALA A 521 29.99 -10.53 11.39
N ILE A 522 28.96 -10.99 10.68
CA ILE A 522 28.75 -10.70 9.26
C ILE A 522 27.61 -9.70 9.17
N ILE A 523 27.86 -8.52 8.59
CA ILE A 523 26.83 -7.50 8.33
C ILE A 523 26.48 -7.47 6.85
N ILE A 524 25.17 -7.52 6.55
CA ILE A 524 24.65 -7.55 5.19
C ILE A 524 23.35 -6.76 5.07
N GLU A 525 23.23 -5.95 4.01
CA GLU A 525 21.94 -5.40 3.59
C GLU A 525 21.16 -6.49 2.84
N THR A 526 19.92 -6.79 3.26
CA THR A 526 19.08 -7.80 2.57
C THR A 526 18.84 -7.43 1.09
N VAL A 527 18.72 -6.13 0.82
CA VAL A 527 18.78 -5.54 -0.52
C VAL A 527 19.74 -4.35 -0.43
N GLN A 528 20.87 -4.39 -1.14
CA GLN A 528 21.85 -3.30 -1.11
C GLN A 528 21.23 -2.01 -1.62
N GLY A 529 21.21 -0.97 -0.79
CA GLY A 529 20.60 0.31 -1.10
C GLY A 529 21.42 1.15 -2.06
N GLU A 530 22.35 1.95 -1.52
CA GLU A 530 23.21 2.84 -2.31
C GLU A 530 24.08 2.09 -3.33
N GLY A 531 24.36 0.81 -3.08
CA GLY A 531 25.07 -0.09 -4.00
C GLY A 531 24.36 -0.32 -5.33
N GLY A 532 23.04 -0.10 -5.39
CA GLY A 532 22.25 -0.16 -6.62
C GLY A 532 21.12 -1.19 -6.60
N PHE A 533 20.41 -1.31 -5.48
CA PHE A 533 19.22 -2.16 -5.28
C PHE A 533 19.46 -3.61 -5.73
N VAL A 534 20.53 -4.21 -5.21
CA VAL A 534 20.90 -5.60 -5.49
C VAL A 534 20.32 -6.47 -4.37
N PRO A 535 19.25 -7.24 -4.61
CA PRO A 535 18.77 -8.22 -3.63
C PRO A 535 19.81 -9.32 -3.44
N VAL A 536 20.03 -9.73 -2.20
CA VAL A 536 20.95 -10.84 -1.93
C VAL A 536 20.39 -12.12 -2.56
N PRO A 537 21.16 -12.89 -3.33
CA PRO A 537 20.67 -14.17 -3.85
C PRO A 537 20.33 -15.16 -2.72
N PRO A 538 19.18 -15.88 -2.78
CA PRO A 538 18.74 -16.74 -1.67
C PRO A 538 19.75 -17.81 -1.24
N ARG A 539 20.53 -18.39 -2.17
CA ARG A 539 21.57 -19.36 -1.82
C ARG A 539 22.74 -18.72 -1.08
N PHE A 540 23.09 -17.48 -1.43
CA PHE A 540 24.14 -16.74 -0.73
C PHE A 540 23.70 -16.35 0.70
N MET A 541 22.47 -15.83 0.85
CA MET A 541 21.91 -15.48 2.16
C MET A 541 21.83 -16.70 3.10
N ARG A 542 21.34 -17.85 2.60
CA ARG A 542 21.32 -19.10 3.36
C ARG A 542 22.72 -19.53 3.79
N ARG A 543 23.70 -19.45 2.88
CA ARG A 543 25.07 -19.83 3.21
C ARG A 543 25.70 -18.93 4.29
N ILE A 544 25.43 -17.62 4.25
CA ILE A 544 25.83 -16.70 5.32
C ILE A 544 25.25 -17.14 6.67
N ARG A 545 23.95 -17.46 6.72
CA ARG A 545 23.29 -17.92 7.95
C ARG A 545 23.92 -19.21 8.48
N GLU A 546 24.13 -20.20 7.61
CA GLU A 546 24.79 -21.47 7.97
C GLU A 546 26.19 -21.27 8.55
N LEU A 547 27.00 -20.41 7.93
CA LEU A 547 28.36 -20.11 8.41
C LEU A 547 28.32 -19.37 9.74
N CYS A 548 27.34 -18.48 9.94
CA CYS A 548 27.14 -17.81 11.22
C CYS A 548 26.83 -18.81 12.33
N ASP A 549 25.95 -19.78 12.06
CA ASP A 549 25.59 -20.84 13.01
C ASP A 549 26.77 -21.78 13.29
N GLN A 550 27.52 -22.16 12.25
CA GLN A 550 28.67 -23.06 12.35
C GLN A 550 29.81 -22.47 13.22
N HIS A 551 30.08 -21.18 13.09
CA HIS A 551 31.24 -20.55 13.73
C HIS A 551 30.88 -19.68 14.95
N GLY A 552 29.58 -19.58 15.30
CA GLY A 552 29.10 -18.70 16.36
C GLY A 552 29.30 -17.22 16.03
N ILE A 553 29.19 -16.85 14.76
CA ILE A 553 29.29 -15.46 14.29
C ILE A 553 27.89 -14.84 14.33
N VAL A 554 27.78 -13.58 14.75
CA VAL A 554 26.50 -12.86 14.79
C VAL A 554 26.12 -12.41 13.38
N MET A 555 24.96 -12.84 12.88
CA MET A 555 24.42 -12.31 11.63
C MET A 555 23.69 -10.99 11.90
N ILE A 556 24.16 -9.91 11.28
CA ILE A 556 23.53 -8.58 11.33
C ILE A 556 22.86 -8.29 9.99
N ALA A 557 21.53 -8.23 9.97
CA ALA A 557 20.77 -7.77 8.80
C ALA A 557 20.57 -6.25 8.88
N ASP A 558 21.17 -5.51 7.96
CA ASP A 558 20.93 -4.08 7.78
C ASP A 558 19.66 -3.86 6.94
N GLU A 559 18.54 -3.67 7.63
CA GLU A 559 17.22 -3.40 7.06
C GLU A 559 16.91 -1.89 7.08
N VAL A 560 17.91 -1.02 7.26
CA VAL A 560 17.71 0.44 7.36
C VAL A 560 17.00 1.00 6.14
N GLN A 561 17.25 0.50 4.92
CA GLN A 561 16.56 0.95 3.71
C GLN A 561 15.48 0.00 3.20
N CYS A 562 15.66 -1.31 3.34
CA CYS A 562 14.77 -2.30 2.75
C CYS A 562 13.65 -2.79 3.69
N GLY A 563 13.73 -2.46 4.98
CA GLY A 563 12.70 -2.75 5.96
C GLY A 563 11.50 -1.79 5.90
N PHE A 564 10.53 -2.08 6.76
CA PHE A 564 9.25 -1.38 6.90
C PHE A 564 8.45 -1.23 5.60
N ALA A 565 7.91 -2.35 5.12
CA ALA A 565 7.01 -2.46 3.96
C ALA A 565 7.65 -2.14 2.60
N ARG A 566 8.87 -1.58 2.57
CA ARG A 566 9.54 -1.13 1.36
C ARG A 566 9.67 -2.22 0.29
N THR A 567 9.90 -3.46 0.68
CA THR A 567 10.04 -4.60 -0.24
C THR A 567 8.75 -5.42 -0.41
N GLY A 568 7.58 -4.87 -0.04
CA GLY A 568 6.30 -5.58 -0.08
C GLY A 568 6.03 -6.48 1.13
N LYS A 569 7.03 -6.70 1.98
CA LYS A 569 6.91 -7.32 3.31
C LYS A 569 7.35 -6.33 4.38
N LEU A 570 6.98 -6.59 5.63
CA LEU A 570 7.36 -5.70 6.72
C LEU A 570 8.88 -5.63 6.87
N PHE A 571 9.58 -6.76 6.76
CA PHE A 571 11.03 -6.82 6.61
C PHE A 571 11.42 -7.61 5.36
N ALA A 572 12.50 -7.20 4.68
CA ALA A 572 12.97 -7.86 3.47
C ALA A 572 13.48 -9.29 3.77
N LEU A 573 14.00 -9.55 4.97
CA LEU A 573 14.50 -10.86 5.39
C LEU A 573 13.41 -11.94 5.36
N GLU A 574 12.13 -11.57 5.48
CA GLU A 574 11.00 -12.48 5.38
C GLU A 574 10.86 -13.12 3.98
N HIS A 575 11.49 -12.56 2.94
CA HIS A 575 11.57 -13.20 1.62
C HIS A 575 12.46 -14.44 1.61
N TYR A 576 13.30 -14.63 2.63
CA TYR A 576 14.30 -15.70 2.70
C TYR A 576 13.94 -16.80 3.70
N GLY A 577 12.95 -16.57 4.56
CA GLY A 577 12.62 -17.50 5.66
C GLY A 577 13.74 -17.65 6.69
N ILE A 578 14.59 -16.62 6.85
CA ILE A 578 15.72 -16.59 7.77
C ILE A 578 15.46 -15.55 8.86
N ALA A 579 15.96 -15.81 10.07
CA ALA A 579 16.07 -14.80 11.13
C ALA A 579 17.55 -14.43 11.35
N ALA A 580 17.84 -13.14 11.37
CA ALA A 580 19.15 -12.62 11.76
C ALA A 580 19.25 -12.56 13.29
N ASP A 581 20.48 -12.57 13.82
CA ASP A 581 20.71 -12.45 15.26
C ASP A 581 20.45 -11.02 15.75
N ILE A 582 20.76 -10.03 14.89
CA ILE A 582 20.43 -8.61 15.06
C ILE A 582 19.88 -8.05 13.75
N ILE A 583 18.80 -7.28 13.82
CA ILE A 583 18.27 -6.47 12.73
C ILE A 583 18.47 -4.98 13.04
N VAL A 584 19.03 -4.25 12.08
CA VAL A 584 19.23 -2.80 12.14
C VAL A 584 18.11 -2.10 11.38
N THR A 585 17.50 -1.08 11.98
CA THR A 585 16.36 -0.35 11.42
C THR A 585 16.51 1.16 11.60
N ALA A 586 16.03 1.95 10.64
CA ALA A 586 15.89 3.42 10.74
C ALA A 586 14.95 3.92 9.63
N LYS A 587 15.19 5.11 9.07
CA LYS A 587 14.49 5.66 7.90
C LYS A 587 12.96 5.60 8.08
N SER A 588 12.29 4.69 7.36
CA SER A 588 10.83 4.55 7.39
C SER A 588 10.28 4.20 8.77
N LEU A 589 11.12 3.68 9.67
CA LEU A 589 10.79 3.53 11.09
C LEU A 589 10.17 4.80 11.68
N GLY A 590 10.78 5.97 11.42
CA GLY A 590 10.40 7.22 12.05
C GLY A 590 9.42 8.07 11.26
N ALA A 591 8.98 7.63 10.08
CA ALA A 591 8.20 8.45 9.15
C ALA A 591 8.77 9.88 8.96
N GLY A 592 10.10 9.99 8.84
CA GLY A 592 10.83 11.25 8.73
C GLY A 592 11.44 11.79 10.03
N MET A 593 11.01 11.30 11.21
CA MET A 593 11.63 11.66 12.48
C MET A 593 12.95 10.90 12.71
N PRO A 594 13.95 11.49 13.39
CA PRO A 594 15.23 10.82 13.66
C PRO A 594 15.08 9.70 14.70
N VAL A 595 14.98 8.46 14.22
CA VAL A 595 15.00 7.27 15.06
C VAL A 595 15.58 6.09 14.29
N SER A 596 16.36 5.30 15.00
CA SER A 596 16.88 4.03 14.57
C SER A 596 16.85 3.03 15.71
N ALA A 597 16.98 1.75 15.40
CA ALA A 597 17.02 0.71 16.40
C ALA A 597 17.88 -0.47 15.97
N ILE A 598 18.45 -1.15 16.96
CA ILE A 598 18.88 -2.54 16.82
C ILE A 598 17.91 -3.41 17.62
N THR A 599 17.42 -4.47 17.01
CA THR A 599 16.60 -5.48 17.68
C THR A 599 17.25 -6.83 17.44
N GLY A 600 17.56 -7.54 18.52
CA GLY A 600 18.28 -8.80 18.41
C GLY A 600 17.99 -9.73 19.58
N ARG A 601 18.59 -10.92 19.52
CA ARG A 601 18.46 -11.93 20.59
C ARG A 601 18.83 -11.33 21.95
N ALA A 602 18.04 -11.63 22.98
CA ALA A 602 18.21 -11.03 24.29
C ALA A 602 19.59 -11.31 24.91
N ASP A 603 20.16 -12.50 24.69
CA ASP A 603 21.50 -12.88 25.17
C ASP A 603 22.63 -12.05 24.53
N ILE A 604 22.51 -11.73 23.24
CA ILE A 604 23.45 -10.84 22.54
C ILE A 604 23.29 -9.40 23.04
N MET A 605 22.05 -8.93 23.14
CA MET A 605 21.73 -7.56 23.54
C MET A 605 22.14 -7.27 24.99
N ASP A 606 22.02 -8.24 25.89
CA ASP A 606 22.39 -8.12 27.31
C ASP A 606 23.87 -8.37 27.59
N ALA A 607 24.66 -8.80 26.60
CA ALA A 607 26.08 -9.09 26.80
C ALA A 607 26.95 -7.83 27.00
N THR A 608 26.44 -6.65 26.64
CA THR A 608 27.14 -5.39 26.87
C THR A 608 27.01 -4.98 28.34
N HIS A 609 28.12 -4.56 28.95
CA HIS A 609 28.13 -4.08 30.33
C HIS A 609 27.23 -2.84 30.52
N VAL A 610 26.74 -2.63 31.75
CA VAL A 610 25.92 -1.48 32.12
C VAL A 610 26.65 -0.17 31.75
N GLY A 611 26.00 0.68 30.97
CA GLY A 611 26.58 1.94 30.46
C GLY A 611 27.35 1.82 29.15
N GLY A 612 27.58 0.62 28.62
CA GLY A 612 28.32 0.42 27.35
C GLY A 612 27.53 0.78 26.08
N MET A 613 26.21 0.91 26.18
CA MET A 613 25.32 1.37 25.11
C MET A 613 24.45 2.53 25.61
N GLY A 614 24.17 3.48 24.72
CA GLY A 614 23.39 4.65 25.06
C GLY A 614 23.60 5.78 24.05
N GLY A 615 23.13 6.95 24.46
CA GLY A 615 23.23 8.20 23.73
C GLY A 615 22.20 9.16 24.30
N THR A 616 22.50 10.46 24.33
CA THR A 616 21.64 11.44 24.97
C THR A 616 20.22 11.40 24.42
N TYR A 617 20.09 11.45 23.09
CA TYR A 617 18.79 11.56 22.40
C TYR A 617 18.18 10.23 21.95
N GLY A 618 18.90 9.11 22.13
CA GLY A 618 18.46 7.79 21.68
C GLY A 618 17.09 7.42 22.25
N GLY A 619 16.12 7.21 21.35
CA GLY A 619 14.73 6.92 21.69
C GLY A 619 13.95 8.11 22.21
N ASN A 620 14.20 9.33 21.72
CA ASN A 620 13.40 10.52 22.06
C ASN A 620 11.88 10.23 22.07
N PRO A 621 11.10 10.71 23.08
CA PRO A 621 9.67 10.43 23.17
C PRO A 621 8.86 10.78 21.92
N LEU A 622 9.15 11.92 21.29
CA LEU A 622 8.47 12.37 20.07
C LEU A 622 8.74 11.44 18.89
N THR A 623 9.98 10.94 18.77
CA THR A 623 10.36 10.02 17.70
C THR A 623 9.82 8.61 17.98
N CYS A 624 9.67 8.23 19.26
CA CYS A 624 9.05 6.98 19.66
C CYS A 624 7.56 6.92 19.27
N VAL A 625 6.77 7.94 19.62
CA VAL A 625 5.35 7.97 19.26
C VAL A 625 5.13 8.07 17.75
N ALA A 626 6.03 8.78 17.04
CA ALA A 626 6.02 8.82 15.58
C ALA A 626 6.25 7.43 14.97
N ALA A 627 7.25 6.71 15.49
CA ALA A 627 7.57 5.37 15.01
C ALA A 627 6.50 4.33 15.34
N ILE A 628 5.90 4.39 16.54
CA ILE A 628 4.78 3.52 16.89
C ILE A 628 3.63 3.72 15.89
N ALA A 629 3.23 4.97 15.63
CA ALA A 629 2.17 5.27 14.66
C ALA A 629 2.54 4.79 13.25
N ALA A 630 3.78 4.98 12.82
CA ALA A 630 4.25 4.53 11.51
C ALA A 630 4.23 3.00 11.38
N ILE A 631 4.74 2.25 12.37
CA ILE A 631 4.74 0.79 12.35
C ILE A 631 3.31 0.25 12.33
N GLU A 632 2.41 0.83 13.14
CA GLU A 632 1.00 0.40 13.18
C GLU A 632 0.28 0.65 11.85
N MET A 633 0.67 1.66 11.07
CA MET A 633 0.21 1.83 9.69
C MET A 633 0.83 0.76 8.77
N MET A 634 2.15 0.59 8.82
CA MET A 634 2.89 -0.24 7.87
C MET A 634 2.64 -1.75 8.03
N ARG A 635 2.33 -2.21 9.24
CA ARG A 635 2.05 -3.64 9.50
C ARG A 635 0.64 -4.07 9.10
N GLN A 636 -0.24 -3.15 8.72
CA GLN A 636 -1.59 -3.48 8.28
C GLN A 636 -1.55 -4.28 6.98
N PRO A 637 -2.34 -5.36 6.85
CA PRO A 637 -2.39 -6.16 5.63
C PRO A 637 -2.69 -5.33 4.37
N ALA A 638 -3.59 -4.34 4.47
CA ALA A 638 -3.93 -3.45 3.37
C ALA A 638 -2.74 -2.57 2.93
N PHE A 639 -1.91 -2.11 3.87
CA PHE A 639 -0.73 -1.31 3.56
C PHE A 639 0.36 -2.15 2.88
N LEU A 640 0.59 -3.37 3.36
CA LEU A 640 1.53 -4.31 2.74
C LEU A 640 1.07 -4.70 1.32
N ALA A 641 -0.22 -4.99 1.13
CA ALA A 641 -0.80 -5.25 -0.18
C ALA A 641 -0.65 -4.04 -1.13
N ARG A 642 -0.79 -2.81 -0.61
CA ARG A 642 -0.51 -1.60 -1.39
C ARG A 642 0.95 -1.51 -1.81
N ALA A 643 1.89 -1.78 -0.91
CA ALA A 643 3.31 -1.77 -1.20
C ALA A 643 3.70 -2.80 -2.28
N GLU A 644 3.10 -3.99 -2.21
CA GLU A 644 3.25 -5.04 -3.22
C GLU A 644 2.71 -4.60 -4.59
N ARG A 645 1.49 -4.04 -4.62
CA ARG A 645 0.88 -3.51 -5.87
C ARG A 645 1.74 -2.42 -6.52
N ILE A 646 2.29 -1.50 -5.74
CA ILE A 646 3.23 -0.48 -6.26
C ILE A 646 4.47 -1.16 -6.87
N GLY A 647 5.00 -2.18 -6.21
CA GLY A 647 6.11 -2.97 -6.73
C GLY A 647 5.81 -3.62 -8.08
N VAL A 648 4.62 -4.22 -8.24
CA VAL A 648 4.17 -4.82 -9.50
C VAL A 648 4.10 -3.76 -10.61
N MET A 649 3.44 -2.62 -10.36
CA MET A 649 3.30 -1.55 -11.35
C MET A 649 4.67 -0.98 -11.77
N LEU A 650 5.57 -0.75 -10.81
CA LEU A 650 6.94 -0.34 -11.09
C LEU A 650 7.66 -1.41 -11.93
N ARG A 651 7.57 -2.69 -11.57
CA ARG A 651 8.24 -3.77 -12.29
C ARG A 651 7.81 -3.81 -13.74
N GLU A 652 6.50 -3.84 -13.99
CA GLU A 652 5.88 -3.91 -15.31
C GLU A 652 6.28 -2.71 -16.18
N THR A 653 6.19 -1.49 -15.63
CA THR A 653 6.54 -0.27 -16.38
C THR A 653 8.02 -0.25 -16.74
N LEU A 654 8.90 -0.53 -15.78
CA LEU A 654 10.34 -0.46 -15.99
C LEU A 654 10.86 -1.59 -16.90
N ASP A 655 10.26 -2.80 -16.87
CA ASP A 655 10.56 -3.84 -17.88
C ASP A 655 10.12 -3.40 -19.27
N GLY A 656 8.94 -2.77 -19.37
CA GLY A 656 8.49 -2.13 -20.59
C GLY A 656 9.51 -1.12 -21.13
N TRP A 657 10.08 -0.29 -20.25
CA TRP A 657 11.15 0.65 -20.62
C TRP A 657 12.43 -0.06 -21.06
N LYS A 658 12.87 -1.11 -20.36
CA LYS A 658 14.04 -1.92 -20.76
C LYS A 658 13.88 -2.49 -22.17
N SER A 659 12.67 -2.80 -22.62
CA SER A 659 12.47 -3.26 -24.00
C SER A 659 12.58 -2.15 -25.07
N ARG A 660 12.29 -0.89 -24.71
CA ARG A 660 12.17 0.24 -25.65
C ARG A 660 13.34 1.24 -25.62
N HIS A 661 14.02 1.36 -24.49
CA HIS A 661 15.06 2.38 -24.25
C HIS A 661 16.45 1.74 -24.15
N PRO A 662 17.30 1.83 -25.22
CA PRO A 662 18.61 1.19 -25.25
C PRO A 662 19.52 1.55 -24.07
N LEU A 663 19.40 2.75 -23.49
CA LEU A 663 20.19 3.14 -22.32
C LEU A 663 19.91 2.29 -21.08
N ILE A 664 18.74 1.66 -20.97
CA ILE A 664 18.43 0.79 -19.83
C ILE A 664 19.10 -0.56 -20.05
N GLY A 665 20.15 -0.82 -19.27
CA GLY A 665 20.86 -2.09 -19.28
C GLY A 665 20.24 -3.14 -18.36
N ASP A 666 19.75 -2.71 -17.21
CA ASP A 666 19.14 -3.61 -16.23
C ASP A 666 18.00 -2.98 -15.45
N VAL A 667 17.08 -3.82 -14.99
CA VAL A 667 16.03 -3.44 -14.06
C VAL A 667 15.94 -4.49 -12.98
N ARG A 668 15.98 -4.04 -11.73
CA ARG A 668 16.02 -4.94 -10.56
C ARG A 668 15.49 -4.25 -9.32
N GLY A 669 15.26 -5.06 -8.29
CA GLY A 669 14.72 -4.63 -7.01
C GLY A 669 13.80 -5.68 -6.40
N LEU A 670 13.19 -5.33 -5.28
CA LEU A 670 12.23 -6.19 -4.57
C LEU A 670 11.06 -5.34 -4.07
N GLY A 671 9.83 -5.78 -4.35
CA GLY A 671 8.62 -5.01 -4.06
C GLY A 671 8.68 -3.60 -4.65
N SER A 672 8.37 -2.57 -3.84
CA SER A 672 8.40 -1.17 -4.27
C SER A 672 9.81 -0.53 -4.29
N MET A 673 10.86 -1.30 -3.96
CA MET A 673 12.25 -0.86 -4.00
C MET A 673 12.87 -1.26 -5.33
N MET A 674 12.63 -0.46 -6.37
CA MET A 674 13.00 -0.75 -7.76
C MET A 674 14.01 0.25 -8.31
N LEU A 675 14.78 -0.17 -9.31
CA LEU A 675 15.83 0.63 -9.93
C LEU A 675 16.02 0.24 -11.39
N ILE A 676 16.39 1.22 -12.21
CA ILE A 676 16.96 1.01 -13.53
C ILE A 676 18.45 1.37 -13.52
N GLU A 677 19.26 0.54 -14.16
CA GLU A 677 20.68 0.81 -14.39
C GLU A 677 20.90 1.23 -15.84
N LEU A 678 21.54 2.39 -16.01
CA LEU A 678 21.79 2.99 -17.32
C LEU A 678 23.22 2.71 -17.79
N VAL A 679 23.34 2.28 -19.04
CA VAL A 679 24.59 1.94 -19.70
C VAL A 679 24.63 2.54 -21.10
N LYS A 680 25.83 2.87 -21.59
CA LYS A 680 26.04 3.41 -22.94
C LYS A 680 25.86 2.34 -24.01
N ASP A 681 26.15 1.09 -23.65
CA ASP A 681 25.97 -0.07 -24.48
C ASP A 681 25.65 -1.30 -23.61
N ARG A 682 24.72 -2.13 -24.08
CA ARG A 682 24.19 -3.27 -23.31
C ARG A 682 25.14 -4.47 -23.27
N ALA A 683 26.00 -4.62 -24.28
CA ALA A 683 26.96 -5.72 -24.34
C ALA A 683 28.14 -5.47 -23.39
N THR A 684 28.78 -4.31 -23.54
CA THR A 684 29.91 -3.86 -22.71
C THR A 684 29.49 -3.45 -21.31
N LYS A 685 28.21 -3.09 -21.12
CA LYS A 685 27.63 -2.58 -19.86
C LYS A 685 28.37 -1.34 -19.34
N GLN A 686 28.98 -0.55 -20.23
CA GLN A 686 29.70 0.66 -19.86
C GLN A 686 28.75 1.62 -19.11
N PRO A 687 29.02 2.02 -17.85
CA PRO A 687 28.13 2.89 -17.09
C PRO A 687 27.83 4.23 -17.79
N ALA A 688 26.59 4.73 -17.67
CA ALA A 688 26.14 6.01 -18.23
C ALA A 688 25.77 7.04 -17.13
N PRO A 689 26.71 7.49 -16.27
CA PRO A 689 26.41 8.35 -15.13
C PRO A 689 26.01 9.78 -15.53
N ASP A 690 26.52 10.29 -16.65
CA ASP A 690 26.22 11.65 -17.11
C ASP A 690 24.80 11.71 -17.70
N GLU A 691 24.44 10.70 -18.49
CA GLU A 691 23.09 10.51 -19.02
C GLU A 691 22.09 10.30 -17.88
N THR A 692 22.45 9.50 -16.87
CA THR A 692 21.64 9.32 -15.65
C THR A 692 21.34 10.66 -14.97
N LEU A 693 22.35 11.51 -14.80
CA LEU A 693 22.19 12.82 -14.18
C LEU A 693 21.35 13.76 -15.06
N ALA A 694 21.53 13.72 -16.38
CA ALA A 694 20.76 14.51 -17.33
C ALA A 694 19.27 14.14 -17.29
N ILE A 695 18.95 12.85 -17.21
CA ILE A 695 17.57 12.35 -17.10
C ILE A 695 16.93 12.83 -15.81
N ILE A 696 17.61 12.68 -14.66
CA ILE A 696 17.11 13.14 -13.36
C ILE A 696 16.85 14.65 -13.38
N LYS A 697 17.76 15.43 -13.97
CA LYS A 697 17.59 16.88 -14.08
C LYS A 697 16.38 17.24 -14.95
N ALA A 698 16.23 16.58 -16.10
CA ALA A 698 15.11 16.80 -17.00
C ALA A 698 13.76 16.40 -16.37
N ALA A 699 13.71 15.27 -15.63
CA ALA A 699 12.53 14.86 -14.88
C ALA A 699 12.17 15.88 -13.78
N CYS A 700 13.18 16.38 -13.06
CA CYS A 700 12.99 17.40 -12.02
C CYS A 700 12.46 18.72 -12.60
N GLN A 701 12.94 19.13 -13.78
CA GLN A 701 12.44 20.31 -14.49
C GLN A 701 10.98 20.17 -14.95
N LYS A 702 10.49 18.93 -15.03
CA LYS A 702 9.11 18.59 -15.40
C LYS A 702 8.25 18.15 -14.22
N GLY A 703 8.70 18.39 -12.99
CA GLY A 703 7.88 18.15 -11.80
C GLY A 703 8.06 16.79 -11.11
N VAL A 704 9.10 16.02 -11.42
CA VAL A 704 9.37 14.74 -10.73
C VAL A 704 10.70 14.74 -10.01
N ILE A 705 10.67 14.50 -8.70
CA ILE A 705 11.88 14.36 -7.88
C ILE A 705 12.36 12.91 -7.99
N ALA A 706 13.52 12.72 -8.63
CA ALA A 706 14.19 11.44 -8.75
C ALA A 706 15.63 11.53 -8.21
N MET A 707 16.25 10.38 -7.91
CA MET A 707 17.61 10.36 -7.37
C MET A 707 18.42 9.19 -7.93
N ARG A 708 19.73 9.44 -8.08
CA ARG A 708 20.69 8.44 -8.52
C ARG A 708 21.12 7.49 -7.41
N ALA A 709 21.53 6.29 -7.78
CA ALA A 709 22.18 5.30 -6.92
C ALA A 709 23.25 4.51 -7.71
N GLY A 710 23.76 3.42 -7.13
CA GLY A 710 24.65 2.49 -7.80
C GLY A 710 26.13 2.77 -7.53
N LEU A 711 26.93 1.71 -7.58
CA LEU A 711 28.38 1.79 -7.41
C LEU A 711 29.02 2.79 -8.39
N PHE A 712 28.58 2.79 -9.66
CA PHE A 712 29.06 3.69 -10.71
C PHE A 712 28.25 4.98 -10.85
N THR A 713 27.24 5.22 -10.00
CA THR A 713 26.40 6.43 -10.03
C THR A 713 25.55 6.56 -11.31
N ASN A 714 25.24 5.42 -11.94
CA ASN A 714 24.57 5.31 -13.23
C ASN A 714 23.18 4.66 -13.12
N CYS A 715 22.55 4.72 -11.96
CA CYS A 715 21.23 4.12 -11.76
C CYS A 715 20.23 5.18 -11.32
N ILE A 716 18.97 5.05 -11.74
CA ILE A 716 17.85 5.80 -11.17
C ILE A 716 17.09 4.85 -10.25
N ARG A 717 16.92 5.26 -8.98
CA ARG A 717 16.18 4.49 -7.99
C ARG A 717 14.77 5.06 -7.80
N PHE A 718 13.83 4.16 -7.56
CA PHE A 718 12.42 4.45 -7.32
C PHE A 718 12.10 4.03 -5.88
N LEU A 719 11.87 5.04 -5.04
CA LEU A 719 11.50 4.91 -3.62
C LEU A 719 10.29 5.81 -3.32
N PRO A 720 9.20 5.75 -4.09
CA PRO A 720 8.04 6.60 -3.80
C PRO A 720 7.50 6.29 -2.40
N PRO A 721 6.89 7.27 -1.72
CA PRO A 721 6.01 6.98 -0.60
C PRO A 721 4.96 5.93 -1.00
N LEU A 722 4.64 4.99 -0.11
CA LEU A 722 3.75 3.86 -0.43
C LEU A 722 2.27 4.25 -0.40
N VAL A 723 2.00 5.50 -0.03
CA VAL A 723 0.70 6.17 -0.12
C VAL A 723 0.51 6.93 -1.43
N ILE A 724 1.51 6.93 -2.34
CA ILE A 724 1.35 7.49 -3.70
C ILE A 724 0.11 6.89 -4.36
N THR A 725 -0.70 7.68 -5.07
CA THR A 725 -1.85 7.16 -5.81
C THR A 725 -1.41 6.48 -7.10
N ASP A 726 -2.27 5.65 -7.71
CA ASP A 726 -1.98 5.04 -9.02
C ASP A 726 -1.77 6.14 -10.08
N ASP A 727 -2.59 7.19 -10.05
CA ASP A 727 -2.48 8.31 -11.00
C ASP A 727 -1.17 9.09 -10.83
N GLN A 728 -0.76 9.42 -9.60
CA GLN A 728 0.53 10.08 -9.32
C GLN A 728 1.71 9.19 -9.75
N LEU A 729 1.61 7.88 -9.51
CA LEU A 729 2.64 6.94 -9.92
C LEU A 729 2.77 6.90 -11.45
N HIS A 730 1.66 6.78 -12.17
CA HIS A 730 1.65 6.78 -13.63
C HIS A 730 2.13 8.11 -14.22
N GLU A 731 1.63 9.24 -13.70
CA GLU A 731 2.02 10.58 -14.13
C GLU A 731 3.53 10.79 -13.98
N GLY A 732 4.07 10.48 -12.80
CA GLY A 732 5.49 10.66 -12.54
C GLY A 732 6.40 9.70 -13.31
N LEU A 733 5.97 8.44 -13.51
CA LEU A 733 6.69 7.50 -14.38
C LEU A 733 6.69 7.98 -15.83
N GLY A 734 5.55 8.48 -16.33
CA GLY A 734 5.46 9.05 -17.69
C GLY A 734 6.43 10.22 -17.91
N VAL A 735 6.57 11.11 -16.92
CA VAL A 735 7.54 12.22 -16.98
C VAL A 735 8.99 11.72 -16.97
N ILE A 736 9.31 10.70 -16.17
CA ILE A 736 10.66 10.09 -16.16
C ILE A 736 10.95 9.43 -17.51
N GLU A 737 9.98 8.73 -18.10
CA GLU A 737 10.12 8.13 -19.45
C GLU A 737 10.34 9.18 -20.52
N GLN A 738 9.60 10.29 -20.47
CA GLN A 738 9.79 11.41 -21.38
C GLN A 738 11.20 12.01 -21.25
N ALA A 739 11.70 12.18 -20.02
CA ALA A 739 13.07 12.64 -19.78
C ALA A 739 14.13 11.66 -20.31
N LEU A 740 13.88 10.36 -20.17
CA LEU A 740 14.72 9.30 -20.74
C LEU A 740 14.77 9.38 -22.27
N ALA A 741 13.62 9.47 -22.94
CA ALA A 741 13.53 9.57 -24.39
C ALA A 741 14.24 10.82 -24.95
N GLU A 742 14.12 11.97 -24.27
CA GLU A 742 14.80 13.21 -24.67
C GLU A 742 16.32 13.12 -24.57
N VAL A 743 16.84 12.47 -23.53
CA VAL A 743 18.29 12.28 -23.37
C VAL A 743 18.79 11.26 -24.39
N GLU A 744 18.06 10.17 -24.63
CA GLU A 744 18.39 9.20 -25.68
C GLU A 744 18.47 9.86 -27.07
N ALA A 745 17.48 10.67 -27.43
CA ALA A 745 17.48 11.36 -28.72
C ALA A 745 18.70 12.28 -28.90
N ARG A 746 19.16 12.95 -27.82
CA ARG A 746 20.36 13.80 -27.86
C ARG A 746 21.66 13.00 -28.01
N VAL A 747 21.72 11.79 -27.44
CA VAL A 747 22.90 10.92 -27.52
C VAL A 747 22.96 10.19 -28.87
N LEU A 748 21.81 9.83 -29.43
CA LEU A 748 21.70 9.09 -30.71
C LEU A 748 21.76 9.99 -31.95
N THR A 749 21.54 11.30 -31.82
CA THR A 749 21.73 12.25 -32.91
C THR A 749 23.21 12.64 -32.97
N PRO A 750 23.98 12.29 -34.02
CA PRO A 750 25.34 12.77 -34.16
C PRO A 750 25.31 14.29 -34.21
N ALA A 751 26.21 14.96 -33.49
CA ALA A 751 26.36 16.41 -33.55
C ALA A 751 26.64 16.86 -34.99
N ALA A 752 25.59 17.21 -35.73
CA ALA A 752 25.68 17.94 -36.98
C ALA A 752 25.95 19.41 -36.67
N ALA A 753 27.16 19.73 -36.18
CA ALA A 753 27.72 21.09 -36.16
C ALA A 753 29.14 21.07 -35.57
N GLY A 754 30.09 20.70 -36.42
CA GLY A 754 31.52 20.90 -36.21
C GLY A 754 32.20 21.35 -37.50
N ARG A 755 31.56 22.26 -38.25
CA ARG A 755 32.13 23.05 -39.35
C ARG A 755 31.36 24.36 -39.48
N SER A 756 31.88 25.40 -38.86
CA SER A 756 31.95 26.77 -39.41
C SER A 756 32.95 27.56 -38.57
#